data_AF-A0A1M7DF52-F1
#
_entry.id   AF-A0A1M7DF52-F1
#
_cell.length_a   1.000
_cell.length_b   1.000
_cell.length_c   1.000
_cell.angle_alpha   90.00
_cell.angle_beta   90.00
_cell.angle_gamma   90.00
#
_symmetry.space_group_name_H-M   'P 1'
#
loop_
_entity.id
_entity.type
_entity.pdbx_description
1 polymer ?
#
loop_
_entity_poly.entity_id
_entity_poly.type
_entity_poly.pdbx_seq_one_letter_code
_entity_poly.pdbx_strand_id
1 'polypeptide(L)'
;MKDTFLLKEIADWQLDSETSIVELPSVQRGFVWKPKQIEDLWDSILRGYPIGSFLFSKTSSKLHLMDGQQRATSIFLGHFNPYNANDATKAWAIKGELPIVWLDIKPEIKPETSKYLFRLTTRSHPWGYQANNNDKKLTVSERRKALDLFKLHHDNKGGYTSFKNTTTFPFDASYPIPLAFIIESKDSDELIVKLEEHLPDYFSTLRGGFADKNEFVNLLKTELKQELYDIFDSVKKLGKLQIKSNIIEDRVLQEENETENPTLFVRINSSGTTLNGDDLIYSIYKAIFPDAKKLMENIGLDFITPTQVLSLASRIVASDLSQNTYVKKINVRDFQRRIKNDEFKEGLKNQIQTQELKLLFAQAIKILSCEDNSLFDGKVPPVIIKQFIKRNQDLFLFFVYWLRINKIELTDQIKLKMAGKLFSFAWFDFADIPRLWNKKIDTKQFWEEPLNELFWWDDNYGIHFLIQPDLLRKYYLQPKVENRFISEDKDRWGLLEEGVGTEIIKYYNNVKAQNYDFPTANEYFYKFIGRIQHNRQLILLAQREYINTSFGDYNQMDDMDDTNVPWDWDHIYPSEWVYRKEYCNRSIRDWNNSNGNFRAMSLEQNRSESNTASPKERLSLAEIRKYSFINEDWQYWQNLEKRIWDDKVENHFRAITSRMINIYGKFWDDFKIDELININTP
;
A
#
# COMPACT_ATOMS: atom_id res chain seq x y z
N MET A 1 -40.48 -4.35 -18.40
CA MET A 1 -39.17 -4.51 -17.73
C MET A 1 -39.30 -3.91 -16.34
N LYS A 2 -38.44 -4.30 -15.40
CA LYS A 2 -38.58 -3.87 -14.01
C LYS A 2 -37.96 -2.49 -13.84
N ASP A 3 -38.76 -1.49 -13.48
CA ASP A 3 -38.29 -0.10 -13.26
C ASP A 3 -37.76 0.12 -11.84
N THR A 4 -37.93 -0.87 -10.97
CA THR A 4 -37.45 -0.86 -9.60
C THR A 4 -36.94 -2.24 -9.18
N PHE A 5 -35.95 -2.26 -8.29
CA PHE A 5 -35.40 -3.49 -7.70
C PHE A 5 -35.41 -3.42 -6.17
N LEU A 6 -35.69 -4.55 -5.53
CA LEU A 6 -35.52 -4.70 -4.09
C LEU A 6 -34.04 -4.85 -3.75
N LEU A 7 -33.65 -4.52 -2.51
CA LEU A 7 -32.26 -4.70 -2.05
C LEU A 7 -31.78 -6.15 -2.19
N LYS A 8 -32.65 -7.12 -1.88
CA LYS A 8 -32.36 -8.55 -2.05
C LYS A 8 -32.07 -8.89 -3.51
N GLU A 9 -32.89 -8.41 -4.44
CA GLU A 9 -32.66 -8.64 -5.87
C GLU A 9 -31.36 -8.02 -6.37
N ILE A 10 -30.99 -6.84 -5.85
CA ILE A 10 -29.71 -6.18 -6.16
C ILE A 10 -28.53 -7.02 -5.65
N ALA A 11 -28.64 -7.59 -4.45
CA ALA A 11 -27.64 -8.50 -3.91
C ALA A 11 -27.54 -9.81 -4.71
N ASP A 12 -28.68 -10.34 -5.16
CA ASP A 12 -28.77 -11.60 -5.91
C ASP A 12 -28.11 -11.51 -7.28
N TRP A 13 -27.92 -10.31 -7.83
CA TRP A 13 -27.10 -10.13 -9.03
C TRP A 13 -25.68 -10.70 -8.90
N GLN A 14 -25.17 -10.77 -7.66
CA GLN A 14 -23.84 -11.28 -7.34
C GLN A 14 -23.88 -12.60 -6.56
N LEU A 15 -24.87 -12.81 -5.68
CA LEU A 15 -25.01 -14.09 -4.96
C LEU A 15 -25.32 -15.24 -5.91
N ASP A 16 -26.20 -15.02 -6.89
CA ASP A 16 -26.69 -16.04 -7.82
C ASP A 16 -26.29 -15.72 -9.27
N SER A 17 -25.03 -15.32 -9.46
CA SER A 17 -24.52 -14.73 -10.71
C SER A 17 -24.78 -15.55 -11.99
N GLU A 18 -24.88 -16.88 -11.90
CA GLU A 18 -25.18 -17.76 -13.04
C GLU A 18 -26.60 -17.60 -13.57
N THR A 19 -27.55 -17.25 -12.69
CA THR A 19 -28.98 -17.10 -13.01
C THR A 19 -29.43 -15.64 -13.09
N SER A 20 -28.55 -14.71 -12.72
CA SER A 20 -28.86 -13.28 -12.71
C SER A 20 -29.16 -12.73 -14.10
N ILE A 21 -30.23 -11.93 -14.18
CA ILE A 21 -30.59 -11.13 -15.37
C ILE A 21 -29.70 -9.88 -15.52
N VAL A 22 -29.00 -9.48 -14.46
CA VAL A 22 -28.05 -8.36 -14.46
C VAL A 22 -26.63 -8.88 -14.45
N GLU A 23 -25.79 -8.35 -15.33
CA GLU A 23 -24.36 -8.62 -15.33
C GLU A 23 -23.54 -7.34 -15.36
N LEU A 24 -22.34 -7.41 -14.79
CA LEU A 24 -21.40 -6.32 -14.91
C LEU A 24 -20.68 -6.44 -16.26
N PRO A 25 -20.79 -5.45 -17.16
CA PRO A 25 -20.09 -5.49 -18.43
C PRO A 25 -18.57 -5.56 -18.20
N SER A 26 -17.86 -6.19 -19.15
CA SER A 26 -16.41 -6.38 -19.05
C SER A 26 -15.69 -5.07 -18.72
N VAL A 27 -16.13 -3.97 -19.34
CA VAL A 27 -15.64 -2.59 -19.34
C VAL A 27 -15.60 -1.91 -17.95
N GLN A 28 -16.19 -2.47 -16.89
CA GLN A 28 -16.21 -1.81 -15.58
C GLN A 28 -14.91 -2.04 -14.75
N ARG A 29 -14.63 -1.12 -13.82
CA ARG A 29 -13.42 -1.14 -12.97
C ARG A 29 -13.58 -2.09 -11.75
N GLY A 30 -12.49 -2.26 -10.99
CA GLY A 30 -12.52 -2.96 -9.70
C GLY A 30 -13.39 -2.27 -8.63
N PHE A 31 -13.54 -2.91 -7.47
CA PHE A 31 -14.20 -2.30 -6.32
C PHE A 31 -13.22 -1.35 -5.64
N VAL A 32 -13.59 -0.08 -5.48
CA VAL A 32 -12.69 0.99 -4.98
C VAL A 32 -13.24 1.75 -3.79
N TRP A 33 -14.43 1.40 -3.32
CA TRP A 33 -15.03 2.08 -2.18
C TRP A 33 -14.29 1.75 -0.89
N LYS A 34 -14.00 2.80 -0.13
CA LYS A 34 -13.46 2.68 1.22
C LYS A 34 -14.53 2.21 2.20
N PRO A 35 -14.15 1.59 3.33
CA PRO A 35 -15.07 1.11 4.35
C PRO A 35 -16.13 2.15 4.78
N LYS A 36 -15.72 3.41 5.01
CA LYS A 36 -16.66 4.51 5.30
C LYS A 36 -17.78 4.64 4.28
N GLN A 37 -17.50 4.50 2.98
CA GLN A 37 -18.52 4.66 1.93
C GLN A 37 -19.57 3.54 1.99
N ILE A 38 -19.17 2.33 2.40
CA ILE A 38 -20.07 1.20 2.60
C ILE A 38 -20.95 1.45 3.83
N GLU A 39 -20.35 1.89 4.94
CA GLU A 39 -21.07 2.21 6.19
C GLU A 39 -22.07 3.35 5.99
N ASP A 40 -21.66 4.43 5.31
CA ASP A 40 -22.50 5.59 4.99
C ASP A 40 -23.67 5.22 4.07
N LEU A 41 -23.45 4.31 3.11
CA LEU A 41 -24.51 3.81 2.24
C LEU A 41 -25.57 3.08 3.07
N TRP A 42 -25.17 2.17 3.95
CA TRP A 42 -26.12 1.42 4.77
C TRP A 42 -26.84 2.30 5.79
N ASP A 43 -26.17 3.30 6.40
CA ASP A 43 -26.83 4.31 7.22
C ASP A 43 -27.87 5.10 6.41
N SER A 44 -27.54 5.48 5.17
CA SER A 44 -28.47 6.15 4.26
C SER A 44 -29.69 5.28 3.91
N ILE A 45 -29.46 4.00 3.59
CA ILE A 45 -30.53 3.03 3.32
C ILE A 45 -31.45 2.88 4.52
N LEU A 46 -30.91 2.68 5.72
CA LEU A 46 -31.69 2.45 6.94
C LEU A 46 -32.46 3.70 7.40
N ARG A 47 -32.00 4.90 7.02
CA ARG A 47 -32.74 6.16 7.22
C ARG A 47 -33.84 6.39 6.18
N GLY A 48 -33.85 5.64 5.08
CA GLY A 48 -34.73 5.89 3.94
C GLY A 48 -34.29 7.04 3.05
N TYR A 49 -32.99 7.40 3.07
CA TYR A 49 -32.46 8.39 2.13
C TYR A 49 -32.37 7.81 0.72
N PRO A 50 -32.62 8.62 -0.33
CA PRO A 50 -32.46 8.17 -1.69
C PRO A 50 -30.98 7.90 -1.99
N ILE A 51 -30.66 6.66 -2.39
CA ILE A 51 -29.29 6.26 -2.74
C ILE A 51 -28.96 6.43 -4.23
N GLY A 52 -29.84 7.07 -5.00
CA GLY A 52 -29.79 7.18 -6.45
C GLY A 52 -30.33 5.95 -7.19
N SER A 53 -30.42 6.04 -8.53
CA SER A 53 -30.92 4.96 -9.39
C SER A 53 -29.79 4.14 -9.99
N PHE A 54 -30.06 2.89 -10.36
CA PHE A 54 -29.18 2.09 -11.22
C PHE A 54 -29.44 2.40 -12.70
N LEU A 55 -28.40 2.39 -13.51
CA LEU A 55 -28.51 2.59 -14.96
C LEU A 55 -28.09 1.32 -15.67
N PHE A 56 -28.92 0.85 -16.60
CA PHE A 56 -28.67 -0.36 -17.38
C PHE A 56 -28.60 -0.06 -18.88
N SER A 57 -27.85 -0.87 -19.61
CA SER A 57 -28.05 -1.06 -21.05
C SER A 57 -28.60 -2.46 -21.31
N LYS A 58 -29.44 -2.57 -22.33
CA LYS A 58 -30.09 -3.83 -22.67
C LYS A 58 -29.26 -4.60 -23.69
N THR A 59 -29.10 -5.91 -23.47
CA THR A 59 -28.60 -6.85 -24.48
C THR A 59 -29.73 -7.79 -24.92
N SER A 60 -29.45 -8.70 -25.85
CA SER A 60 -30.44 -9.63 -26.38
C SER A 60 -31.09 -10.52 -25.30
N SER A 61 -30.42 -10.76 -24.17
CA SER A 61 -30.92 -11.62 -23.08
C SER A 61 -30.71 -11.10 -21.65
N LYS A 62 -29.92 -10.03 -21.43
CA LYS A 62 -29.54 -9.55 -20.10
C LYS A 62 -29.53 -8.02 -19.99
N LEU A 63 -29.35 -7.52 -18.77
CA LEU A 63 -29.13 -6.11 -18.44
C LEU A 63 -27.67 -5.91 -18.02
N HIS A 64 -26.94 -5.06 -18.72
CA HIS A 64 -25.59 -4.67 -18.31
C HIS A 64 -25.66 -3.48 -17.35
N LEU A 65 -25.01 -3.57 -16.20
CA LEU A 65 -24.95 -2.47 -15.22
C LEU A 65 -23.96 -1.37 -15.66
N MET A 66 -24.49 -0.20 -16.01
CA MET A 66 -23.73 0.97 -16.50
C MET A 66 -23.32 1.93 -15.37
N ASP A 67 -24.19 2.15 -14.39
CA ASP A 67 -23.91 2.96 -13.20
C ASP A 67 -24.45 2.30 -11.92
N GLY A 68 -23.71 2.48 -10.81
CA GLY A 68 -24.09 1.99 -9.50
C GLY A 68 -23.38 0.70 -9.07
N GLN A 69 -22.37 0.23 -9.82
CA GLN A 69 -21.59 -0.98 -9.46
C GLN A 69 -21.15 -1.00 -7.98
N GLN A 70 -20.59 0.11 -7.49
CA GLN A 70 -20.05 0.17 -6.13
C GLN A 70 -21.18 0.10 -5.07
N ARG A 71 -22.34 0.72 -5.35
CA ARG A 71 -23.56 0.59 -4.52
C ARG A 71 -24.09 -0.84 -4.53
N ALA A 72 -24.18 -1.46 -5.71
CA ALA A 72 -24.65 -2.84 -5.86
C ALA A 72 -23.76 -3.82 -5.09
N THR A 73 -22.44 -3.67 -5.18
CA THR A 73 -21.47 -4.47 -4.42
C THR A 73 -21.59 -4.24 -2.92
N SER A 74 -21.80 -3.00 -2.48
CA SER A 74 -21.98 -2.69 -1.05
C SER A 74 -23.29 -3.23 -0.47
N ILE A 75 -24.36 -3.26 -1.28
CA ILE A 75 -25.65 -3.91 -0.92
C ILE A 75 -25.45 -5.42 -0.84
N PHE A 76 -24.76 -6.02 -1.82
CA PHE A 76 -24.36 -7.43 -1.77
C PHE A 76 -23.63 -7.77 -0.47
N LEU A 77 -22.65 -6.96 -0.05
CA LEU A 77 -21.87 -7.22 1.17
C LEU A 77 -22.72 -7.26 2.45
N GLY A 78 -23.84 -6.53 2.52
CA GLY A 78 -24.73 -6.61 3.67
C GLY A 78 -25.66 -7.82 3.67
N HIS A 79 -25.96 -8.38 2.50
CA HIS A 79 -26.75 -9.60 2.33
C HIS A 79 -25.90 -10.88 2.34
N PHE A 80 -24.60 -10.76 2.10
CA PHE A 80 -23.67 -11.90 2.09
C PHE A 80 -23.44 -12.41 3.51
N ASN A 81 -23.72 -13.70 3.73
CA ASN A 81 -23.45 -14.37 4.99
C ASN A 81 -22.15 -15.20 4.88
N PRO A 82 -21.03 -14.73 5.48
CA PRO A 82 -19.74 -15.39 5.40
C PRO A 82 -19.67 -16.71 6.16
N TYR A 83 -20.60 -16.98 7.08
CA TYR A 83 -20.60 -18.19 7.92
C TYR A 83 -21.19 -19.42 7.19
N ASN A 84 -21.92 -19.19 6.10
CA ASN A 84 -22.52 -20.25 5.27
C ASN A 84 -21.77 -20.47 3.94
N ALA A 85 -20.75 -19.66 3.67
CA ALA A 85 -20.01 -19.71 2.41
C ALA A 85 -18.90 -20.77 2.47
N ASN A 86 -19.00 -21.81 1.61
CA ASN A 86 -17.92 -22.78 1.41
C ASN A 86 -16.92 -22.22 0.38
N ASP A 87 -15.69 -21.92 0.82
CA ASP A 87 -14.55 -21.41 0.03
C ASP A 87 -14.82 -20.13 -0.81
N ALA A 88 -13.73 -19.52 -1.30
CA ALA A 88 -13.60 -18.15 -1.82
C ALA A 88 -14.80 -17.64 -2.65
N THR A 89 -15.78 -17.01 -1.97
CA THR A 89 -16.87 -16.30 -2.64
C THR A 89 -16.31 -15.08 -3.35
N LYS A 90 -16.50 -15.00 -4.68
CA LYS A 90 -16.05 -13.87 -5.49
C LYS A 90 -17.22 -12.94 -5.74
N ALA A 91 -17.13 -11.70 -5.27
CA ALA A 91 -17.99 -10.62 -5.77
C ALA A 91 -17.49 -10.18 -7.15
N TRP A 92 -18.29 -9.42 -7.91
CA TRP A 92 -17.90 -8.97 -9.27
C TRP A 92 -16.51 -8.30 -9.34
N ALA A 93 -16.05 -7.71 -8.23
CA ALA A 93 -14.85 -6.90 -8.21
C ALA A 93 -14.02 -6.99 -6.91
N ILE A 94 -14.29 -7.99 -6.07
CA ILE A 94 -13.50 -8.29 -4.85
C ILE A 94 -12.99 -9.73 -4.98
N LYS A 95 -11.66 -9.90 -4.97
CA LYS A 95 -11.00 -11.20 -4.92
C LYS A 95 -10.59 -11.51 -3.49
N GLY A 96 -10.70 -12.77 -3.09
CA GLY A 96 -10.31 -13.22 -1.75
C GLY A 96 -11.47 -13.18 -0.75
N GLU A 97 -11.14 -13.06 0.54
CA GLU A 97 -12.12 -13.08 1.62
C GLU A 97 -12.92 -11.77 1.68
N LEU A 98 -14.25 -11.88 1.65
CA LEU A 98 -15.15 -10.74 1.62
C LEU A 98 -15.29 -10.07 3.00
N PRO A 99 -15.40 -8.73 3.06
CA PRO A 99 -15.71 -8.00 4.29
C PRO A 99 -17.04 -8.40 4.93
N ILE A 100 -17.16 -8.20 6.24
CA ILE A 100 -18.41 -8.39 6.98
C ILE A 100 -18.97 -7.04 7.39
N VAL A 101 -20.24 -6.80 7.07
CA VAL A 101 -20.99 -5.62 7.51
C VAL A 101 -21.70 -5.95 8.83
N TRP A 102 -21.49 -5.10 9.83
CA TRP A 102 -22.08 -5.17 11.15
C TRP A 102 -22.95 -3.95 11.40
N LEU A 103 -23.95 -4.09 12.27
CA LEU A 103 -24.77 -3.00 12.79
C LEU A 103 -24.70 -2.99 14.31
N ASP A 104 -24.24 -1.90 14.88
CA ASP A 104 -24.30 -1.68 16.32
C ASP A 104 -25.71 -1.23 16.71
N ILE A 105 -26.39 -2.03 17.53
CA ILE A 105 -27.80 -1.80 17.88
C ILE A 105 -27.99 -0.67 18.89
N LYS A 106 -26.95 -0.37 19.69
CA LYS A 106 -26.98 0.68 20.72
C LYS A 106 -25.57 1.28 20.91
N PRO A 107 -25.08 2.04 19.92
CA PRO A 107 -23.74 2.59 19.96
C PRO A 107 -23.62 3.70 21.01
N GLU A 108 -22.60 3.63 21.87
CA GLU A 108 -22.23 4.71 22.79
C GLU A 108 -21.72 5.94 22.02
N ILE A 109 -20.91 5.71 20.99
CA ILE A 109 -20.34 6.74 20.13
C ILE A 109 -20.55 6.37 18.66
N LYS A 110 -20.73 7.39 17.82
CA LYS A 110 -20.85 7.27 16.36
C LYS A 110 -20.47 8.60 15.70
N PRO A 111 -20.25 8.65 14.38
CA PRO A 111 -19.98 9.91 13.71
C PRO A 111 -21.19 10.85 13.85
N GLU A 112 -20.96 12.15 13.99
CA GLU A 112 -22.04 13.16 14.15
C GLU A 112 -23.03 13.13 12.98
N THR A 113 -22.53 12.80 11.79
CA THR A 113 -23.33 12.70 10.56
C THR A 113 -24.16 11.43 10.47
N SER A 114 -23.94 10.42 11.32
CA SER A 114 -24.54 9.08 11.25
C SER A 114 -25.66 8.88 12.27
N LYS A 115 -26.75 8.16 11.93
CA LYS A 115 -27.90 7.90 12.81
C LYS A 115 -27.71 6.51 13.39
N TYR A 116 -27.45 5.55 12.51
CA TYR A 116 -27.09 4.18 12.82
C TYR A 116 -25.59 4.00 12.63
N LEU A 117 -24.99 3.12 13.42
CA LEU A 117 -23.56 2.81 13.32
C LEU A 117 -23.38 1.47 12.63
N PHE A 118 -23.17 1.52 11.33
CA PHE A 118 -22.66 0.37 10.59
C PHE A 118 -21.15 0.27 10.78
N ARG A 119 -20.61 -0.96 10.76
CA ARG A 119 -19.18 -1.22 10.91
C ARG A 119 -18.73 -2.26 9.90
N LEU A 120 -17.51 -2.11 9.38
CA LEU A 120 -16.91 -3.08 8.48
C LEU A 120 -15.68 -3.74 9.10
N THR A 121 -15.62 -5.07 9.08
CA THR A 121 -14.38 -5.82 9.31
C THR A 121 -13.83 -6.34 7.99
N THR A 122 -12.51 -6.24 7.83
CA THR A 122 -11.79 -6.70 6.64
C THR A 122 -10.57 -7.50 7.06
N ARG A 123 -9.98 -8.25 6.14
CA ARG A 123 -8.76 -9.03 6.41
C ARG A 123 -7.59 -8.18 6.95
N SER A 124 -7.49 -6.93 6.50
CA SER A 124 -6.46 -5.99 6.96
C SER A 124 -6.81 -5.28 8.27
N HIS A 125 -8.10 -5.13 8.57
CA HIS A 125 -8.62 -4.53 9.79
C HIS A 125 -9.68 -5.44 10.41
N PRO A 126 -9.25 -6.60 10.98
CA PRO A 126 -10.19 -7.57 11.55
C PRO A 126 -10.98 -7.00 12.74
N TRP A 127 -10.47 -5.92 13.36
CA TRP A 127 -11.08 -5.16 14.45
C TRP A 127 -11.92 -3.95 13.97
N GLY A 128 -11.97 -3.66 12.66
CA GLY A 128 -12.67 -2.52 12.08
C GLY A 128 -11.96 -1.15 12.17
N TYR A 129 -12.72 -0.08 12.03
CA TYR A 129 -12.28 1.34 12.08
C TYR A 129 -12.84 2.06 13.30
N GLN A 130 -12.42 3.29 13.62
CA GLN A 130 -12.92 3.99 14.82
C GLN A 130 -14.42 4.29 14.72
N ALA A 131 -15.16 4.10 15.80
CA ALA A 131 -16.60 4.31 15.85
C ALA A 131 -17.01 5.77 15.62
N ASN A 132 -16.25 6.73 16.15
CA ASN A 132 -16.53 8.16 15.98
C ASN A 132 -16.05 8.72 14.63
N ASN A 133 -15.10 8.04 13.97
CA ASN A 133 -14.52 8.45 12.70
C ASN A 133 -14.11 7.20 11.91
N ASN A 134 -15.05 6.68 11.13
CA ASN A 134 -14.91 5.44 10.37
C ASN A 134 -13.90 5.49 9.21
N ASP A 135 -13.26 6.64 8.95
CA ASP A 135 -12.09 6.73 8.06
C ASP A 135 -10.75 6.46 8.79
N LYS A 136 -10.74 6.46 10.13
CA LYS A 136 -9.52 6.32 10.93
C LYS A 136 -9.38 4.92 11.50
N LYS A 137 -8.13 4.45 11.52
CA LYS A 137 -7.77 3.20 12.19
C LYS A 137 -7.92 3.34 13.70
N LEU A 138 -8.23 2.22 14.37
CA LEU A 138 -8.08 2.10 15.81
C LEU A 138 -6.65 2.48 16.23
N THR A 139 -6.53 3.05 17.42
CA THR A 139 -5.22 3.33 18.02
C THR A 139 -4.42 2.04 18.16
N VAL A 140 -3.09 2.16 18.24
CA VAL A 140 -2.22 0.99 18.47
C VAL A 140 -2.68 0.22 19.72
N SER A 141 -3.06 0.93 20.80
CA SER A 141 -3.53 0.31 22.04
C SER A 141 -4.83 -0.48 21.86
N GLU A 142 -5.80 0.04 21.10
CA GLU A 142 -7.08 -0.66 20.88
C GLU A 142 -6.90 -1.87 19.97
N ARG A 143 -6.09 -1.75 18.92
CA ARG A 143 -5.75 -2.88 18.04
C ARG A 143 -5.05 -4.01 18.80
N ARG A 144 -4.19 -3.67 19.77
CA ARG A 144 -3.55 -4.64 20.67
C ARG A 144 -4.59 -5.42 21.48
N LYS A 145 -5.54 -4.73 22.13
CA LYS A 145 -6.60 -5.39 22.92
C LYS A 145 -7.49 -6.29 22.07
N ALA A 146 -7.84 -5.85 20.86
CA ALA A 146 -8.62 -6.67 19.92
C ALA A 146 -7.87 -7.95 19.52
N LEU A 147 -6.59 -7.82 19.21
CA LEU A 147 -5.75 -8.95 18.80
C LEU A 147 -5.65 -10.02 19.90
N ASP A 148 -5.50 -9.59 21.16
CA ASP A 148 -5.43 -10.49 22.31
C ASP A 148 -6.67 -11.36 22.44
N LEU A 149 -7.82 -10.77 22.16
CA LEU A 149 -9.11 -11.44 22.19
C LEU A 149 -9.27 -12.40 20.99
N PHE A 150 -8.92 -11.96 19.78
CA PHE A 150 -9.06 -12.78 18.56
C PHE A 150 -8.17 -14.02 18.55
N LYS A 151 -7.01 -13.97 19.22
CA LYS A 151 -6.09 -15.11 19.36
C LYS A 151 -6.63 -16.24 20.24
N LEU A 152 -7.71 -16.02 20.97
CA LEU A 152 -8.40 -17.08 21.71
C LEU A 152 -9.06 -18.10 20.77
N HIS A 153 -9.28 -17.74 19.50
CA HIS A 153 -9.76 -18.69 18.50
C HIS A 153 -8.68 -19.68 18.09
N HIS A 154 -9.03 -20.97 18.05
CA HIS A 154 -8.10 -22.04 17.70
C HIS A 154 -7.52 -21.92 16.28
N ASP A 155 -8.26 -21.34 15.33
CA ASP A 155 -7.78 -21.10 13.95
C ASP A 155 -6.84 -19.88 13.82
N ASN A 156 -6.79 -19.00 14.81
CA ASN A 156 -6.05 -17.74 14.75
C ASN A 156 -4.61 -17.89 15.26
N LYS A 157 -3.84 -18.79 14.62
CA LYS A 157 -2.46 -19.14 15.02
C LYS A 157 -1.35 -18.32 14.36
N GLY A 158 -1.67 -17.54 13.32
CA GLY A 158 -0.72 -16.72 12.56
C GLY A 158 -0.75 -15.24 12.93
N GLY A 159 -0.15 -14.41 12.07
CA GLY A 159 -0.34 -12.96 12.15
C GLY A 159 -1.78 -12.57 11.84
N TYR A 160 -2.24 -11.42 12.33
CA TYR A 160 -3.66 -11.01 12.21
C TYR A 160 -4.22 -11.00 10.78
N THR A 161 -3.34 -10.87 9.76
CA THR A 161 -3.70 -10.95 8.34
C THR A 161 -4.07 -12.36 7.86
N SER A 162 -3.87 -13.39 8.68
CA SER A 162 -4.29 -14.77 8.41
C SER A 162 -5.62 -15.11 9.07
N PHE A 163 -6.18 -14.22 9.89
CA PHE A 163 -7.42 -14.49 10.60
C PHE A 163 -8.59 -14.42 9.63
N LYS A 164 -9.53 -15.36 9.76
CA LYS A 164 -10.79 -15.30 9.01
C LYS A 164 -11.66 -14.19 9.59
N ASN A 165 -12.34 -13.45 8.73
CA ASN A 165 -13.26 -12.40 9.14
C ASN A 165 -14.37 -12.95 10.06
N THR A 166 -14.79 -14.21 9.89
CA THR A 166 -15.77 -14.91 10.76
C THR A 166 -15.28 -15.18 12.19
N THR A 167 -13.98 -15.04 12.45
CA THR A 167 -13.38 -15.20 13.78
C THR A 167 -13.06 -13.85 14.44
N THR A 168 -13.47 -12.75 13.81
CA THR A 168 -13.11 -11.38 14.22
C THR A 168 -14.35 -10.48 14.14
N PHE A 169 -14.32 -9.34 14.82
CA PHE A 169 -15.50 -8.48 14.97
C PHE A 169 -15.09 -7.02 15.26
N PRO A 170 -15.95 -6.02 15.02
CA PRO A 170 -15.58 -4.62 15.21
C PRO A 170 -15.37 -4.30 16.69
N PHE A 171 -14.11 -4.26 17.12
CA PHE A 171 -13.75 -4.23 18.53
C PHE A 171 -14.15 -2.92 19.23
N ASP A 172 -14.04 -1.78 18.55
CA ASP A 172 -14.45 -0.46 19.08
C ASP A 172 -15.97 -0.22 18.95
N ALA A 173 -16.79 -1.26 18.90
CA ALA A 173 -18.25 -1.17 18.92
C ALA A 173 -18.81 -1.38 20.35
N SER A 174 -20.10 -1.14 20.52
CA SER A 174 -20.85 -1.41 21.74
C SER A 174 -21.51 -2.78 21.59
N TYR A 175 -22.55 -2.90 20.76
CA TYR A 175 -23.33 -4.14 20.61
C TYR A 175 -23.50 -4.51 19.12
N PRO A 176 -22.41 -4.87 18.42
CA PRO A 176 -22.44 -5.13 16.99
C PRO A 176 -23.06 -6.50 16.67
N ILE A 177 -23.94 -6.54 15.68
CA ILE A 177 -24.55 -7.76 15.13
C ILE A 177 -24.25 -7.83 13.63
N PRO A 178 -23.87 -9.00 13.07
CA PRO A 178 -23.74 -9.16 11.62
C PRO A 178 -25.03 -8.79 10.91
N LEU A 179 -24.97 -7.87 9.95
CA LEU A 179 -26.15 -7.36 9.25
C LEU A 179 -26.90 -8.49 8.52
N ALA A 180 -26.14 -9.42 7.91
CA ALA A 180 -26.70 -10.58 7.22
C ALA A 180 -27.60 -11.43 8.12
N PHE A 181 -27.25 -11.59 9.41
CA PHE A 181 -28.07 -12.37 10.34
C PHE A 181 -29.43 -11.70 10.58
N ILE A 182 -29.45 -10.37 10.75
CA ILE A 182 -30.69 -9.61 10.92
C ILE A 182 -31.56 -9.73 9.67
N ILE A 183 -30.95 -9.64 8.49
CA ILE A 183 -31.64 -9.71 7.20
C ILE A 183 -32.25 -11.11 6.97
N GLU A 184 -31.53 -12.19 7.29
CA GLU A 184 -31.97 -13.57 7.05
C GLU A 184 -33.04 -14.06 8.04
N SER A 185 -32.97 -13.64 9.31
CA SER A 185 -33.81 -14.20 10.39
C SER A 185 -35.25 -13.77 10.29
N LYS A 186 -36.24 -14.64 10.51
CA LYS A 186 -37.67 -14.26 10.41
C LYS A 186 -38.13 -13.35 11.55
N ASP A 187 -37.58 -13.59 12.74
CA ASP A 187 -37.88 -12.87 13.97
C ASP A 187 -36.60 -12.70 14.82
N SER A 188 -36.74 -12.03 15.97
CA SER A 188 -35.63 -11.78 16.90
C SER A 188 -35.12 -13.06 17.57
N ASP A 189 -35.96 -14.09 17.70
CA ASP A 189 -35.58 -15.34 18.37
C ASP A 189 -34.68 -16.17 17.43
N GLU A 190 -35.02 -16.26 16.14
CA GLU A 190 -34.15 -16.87 15.13
C GLU A 190 -32.82 -16.12 14.98
N LEU A 191 -32.83 -14.79 15.10
CA LEU A 191 -31.59 -13.99 15.10
C LEU A 191 -30.71 -14.35 16.29
N ILE A 192 -31.28 -14.49 17.48
CA ILE A 192 -30.54 -14.87 18.69
C ILE A 192 -29.92 -16.27 18.53
N VAL A 193 -30.66 -17.23 17.97
CA VAL A 193 -30.14 -18.59 17.71
C VAL A 193 -28.92 -18.53 16.78
N LYS A 194 -28.98 -17.77 15.68
CA LYS A 194 -27.82 -17.59 14.78
C LYS A 194 -26.62 -16.97 15.48
N LEU A 195 -26.84 -16.01 16.40
CA LEU A 195 -25.76 -15.40 17.17
C LEU A 195 -25.11 -16.41 18.13
N GLU A 196 -25.91 -17.24 18.80
CA GLU A 196 -25.44 -18.31 19.69
C GLU A 196 -24.60 -19.35 18.92
N GLU A 197 -25.05 -19.72 17.72
CA GLU A 197 -24.41 -20.74 16.86
C GLU A 197 -23.10 -20.27 16.23
N HIS A 198 -23.02 -19.00 15.81
CA HIS A 198 -21.93 -18.54 14.93
C HIS A 198 -20.96 -17.53 15.54
N LEU A 199 -21.36 -16.76 16.56
CA LEU A 199 -20.40 -15.85 17.19
C LEU A 199 -19.35 -16.64 17.99
N PRO A 200 -18.10 -16.17 18.03
CA PRO A 200 -17.06 -16.81 18.83
C PRO A 200 -17.38 -16.71 20.32
N ASP A 201 -17.02 -17.72 21.11
CA ASP A 201 -17.29 -17.73 22.55
C ASP A 201 -16.65 -16.53 23.28
N TYR A 202 -15.48 -16.07 22.82
CA TYR A 202 -14.76 -14.91 23.36
C TYR A 202 -15.30 -13.54 22.89
N PHE A 203 -16.48 -13.50 22.28
CA PHE A 203 -17.05 -12.25 21.76
C PHE A 203 -17.20 -11.20 22.86
N SER A 204 -16.40 -10.13 22.79
CA SER A 204 -16.37 -9.01 23.75
C SER A 204 -15.87 -7.74 23.07
N THR A 205 -16.56 -6.62 23.26
CA THR A 205 -16.22 -5.34 22.60
C THR A 205 -15.75 -4.30 23.60
N LEU A 206 -15.04 -3.29 23.11
CA LEU A 206 -14.47 -2.22 23.92
C LEU A 206 -15.53 -1.43 24.70
N ARG A 207 -16.74 -1.30 24.17
CA ARG A 207 -17.81 -0.43 24.71
C ARG A 207 -19.07 -1.18 25.12
N GLY A 208 -19.14 -2.49 24.86
CA GLY A 208 -20.34 -3.28 25.13
C GLY A 208 -20.53 -3.65 26.59
N GLY A 209 -19.46 -3.64 27.40
CA GLY A 209 -19.57 -3.98 28.83
C GLY A 209 -19.91 -5.44 29.12
N PHE A 210 -19.76 -6.35 28.15
CA PHE A 210 -19.93 -7.81 28.31
C PHE A 210 -18.60 -8.55 28.10
N ALA A 211 -18.39 -9.63 28.83
CA ALA A 211 -17.16 -10.41 28.86
C ALA A 211 -17.10 -11.50 27.78
N ASP A 212 -18.24 -12.03 27.35
CA ASP A 212 -18.32 -13.14 26.40
C ASP A 212 -19.65 -13.19 25.63
N LYS A 213 -19.76 -14.16 24.72
CA LYS A 213 -20.96 -14.41 23.89
C LYS A 213 -22.22 -14.66 24.72
N ASN A 214 -22.12 -15.42 25.82
CA ASN A 214 -23.28 -15.79 26.61
C ASN A 214 -23.85 -14.57 27.34
N GLU A 215 -22.98 -13.72 27.89
CA GLU A 215 -23.37 -12.46 28.49
C GLU A 215 -23.99 -11.51 27.46
N PHE A 216 -23.39 -11.39 26.27
CA PHE A 216 -23.95 -10.60 25.17
C PHE A 216 -25.37 -11.06 24.79
N VAL A 217 -25.58 -12.37 24.61
CA VAL A 217 -26.89 -12.92 24.28
C VAL A 217 -27.90 -12.72 25.41
N ASN A 218 -27.47 -12.82 26.66
CA ASN A 218 -28.32 -12.53 27.81
C ASN A 218 -28.77 -11.07 27.83
N LEU A 219 -27.88 -10.12 27.53
CA LEU A 219 -28.23 -8.70 27.37
C LEU A 219 -29.27 -8.49 26.28
N LEU A 220 -29.13 -9.16 25.12
CA LEU A 220 -30.11 -9.10 24.03
C LEU A 220 -31.50 -9.62 24.44
N LYS A 221 -31.55 -10.67 25.26
CA LYS A 221 -32.81 -11.24 25.78
C LYS A 221 -33.45 -10.40 26.88
N THR A 222 -32.68 -9.52 27.53
CA THR A 222 -33.09 -8.76 28.71
C THR A 222 -33.00 -7.25 28.47
N GLU A 223 -31.87 -6.63 28.81
CA GLU A 223 -31.67 -5.17 28.85
C GLU A 223 -31.75 -4.48 27.48
N LEU A 224 -31.35 -5.17 26.41
CA LEU A 224 -31.30 -4.65 25.04
C LEU A 224 -32.44 -5.14 24.16
N LYS A 225 -33.44 -5.81 24.76
CA LYS A 225 -34.54 -6.42 24.01
C LYS A 225 -35.31 -5.41 23.17
N GLN A 226 -35.53 -4.20 23.70
CA GLN A 226 -36.28 -3.17 22.98
C GLN A 226 -35.45 -2.60 21.82
N GLU A 227 -34.18 -2.29 22.06
CA GLU A 227 -33.28 -1.78 21.03
C GLU A 227 -33.07 -2.80 19.90
N LEU A 228 -32.96 -4.09 20.25
CA LEU A 228 -32.90 -5.18 19.27
C LEU A 228 -34.18 -5.23 18.43
N TYR A 229 -35.35 -5.15 19.05
CA TYR A 229 -36.63 -5.17 18.35
C TYR A 229 -36.78 -3.97 17.40
N ASP A 230 -36.45 -2.77 17.86
CA ASP A 230 -36.57 -1.53 17.07
C ASP A 230 -35.64 -1.56 15.84
N ILE A 231 -34.41 -2.03 16.02
CA ILE A 231 -33.45 -2.20 14.92
C ILE A 231 -33.90 -3.31 13.98
N PHE A 232 -34.33 -4.45 14.51
CA PHE A 232 -34.81 -5.58 13.72
C PHE A 232 -35.98 -5.16 12.82
N ASP A 233 -37.01 -4.52 13.39
CA ASP A 233 -38.16 -4.01 12.64
C ASP A 233 -37.74 -2.97 11.58
N SER A 234 -36.82 -2.07 11.93
CA SER A 234 -36.28 -1.07 10.99
C SER A 234 -35.56 -1.72 9.80
N VAL A 235 -34.73 -2.74 10.04
CA VAL A 235 -34.04 -3.49 8.98
C VAL A 235 -35.03 -4.32 8.17
N LYS A 236 -36.04 -4.94 8.80
CA LYS A 236 -37.07 -5.72 8.08
C LYS A 236 -37.91 -4.87 7.14
N LYS A 237 -38.17 -3.61 7.48
CA LYS A 237 -38.82 -2.66 6.58
C LYS A 237 -38.03 -2.43 5.29
N LEU A 238 -36.70 -2.60 5.31
CA LEU A 238 -35.86 -2.48 4.11
C LEU A 238 -36.14 -3.57 3.07
N GLY A 239 -36.68 -4.73 3.47
CA GLY A 239 -37.08 -5.78 2.53
C GLY A 239 -38.13 -5.34 1.51
N LYS A 240 -38.84 -4.23 1.78
CA LYS A 240 -39.83 -3.63 0.88
C LYS A 240 -39.30 -2.41 0.12
N LEU A 241 -38.08 -1.96 0.40
CA LEU A 241 -37.50 -0.78 -0.23
C LEU A 241 -37.20 -1.07 -1.70
N GLN A 242 -37.78 -0.26 -2.58
CA GLN A 242 -37.60 -0.34 -4.02
C GLN A 242 -36.67 0.77 -4.50
N ILE A 243 -35.55 0.38 -5.12
CA ILE A 243 -34.59 1.29 -5.73
C ILE A 243 -34.91 1.43 -7.21
N LYS A 244 -35.00 2.67 -7.70
CA LYS A 244 -35.32 2.96 -9.09
C LYS A 244 -34.18 2.54 -10.02
N SER A 245 -34.54 2.18 -11.25
CA SER A 245 -33.59 1.95 -12.32
C SER A 245 -34.03 2.58 -13.63
N ASN A 246 -33.06 2.97 -14.44
CA ASN A 246 -33.28 3.47 -15.80
C ASN A 246 -32.58 2.53 -16.79
N ILE A 247 -33.15 2.41 -18.00
CA ILE A 247 -32.55 1.66 -19.11
C ILE A 247 -32.22 2.66 -20.22
N ILE A 248 -30.99 2.61 -20.72
CA ILE A 248 -30.55 3.43 -21.87
C ILE A 248 -31.25 2.89 -23.12
N GLU A 249 -31.87 3.78 -23.89
CA GLU A 249 -32.56 3.43 -25.14
C GLU A 249 -31.57 2.96 -26.22
N ASP A 250 -31.97 1.96 -27.02
CA ASP A 250 -31.12 1.32 -28.04
C ASP A 250 -30.56 2.33 -29.05
N ARG A 251 -31.33 3.38 -29.41
CA ARG A 251 -30.86 4.44 -30.33
C ARG A 251 -29.62 5.18 -29.81
N VAL A 252 -29.53 5.38 -28.49
CA VAL A 252 -28.41 6.11 -27.87
C VAL A 252 -27.15 5.24 -27.88
N LEU A 253 -27.31 3.92 -27.72
CA LEU A 253 -26.22 2.95 -27.79
C LEU A 253 -25.74 2.75 -29.24
N GLN A 254 -26.64 2.81 -30.23
CA GLN A 254 -26.30 2.71 -31.65
C GLN A 254 -25.45 3.90 -32.13
N GLU A 255 -25.81 5.13 -31.77
CA GLU A 255 -25.00 6.33 -32.07
C GLU A 255 -23.58 6.25 -31.47
N GLU A 256 -23.43 5.65 -30.28
CA GLU A 256 -22.12 5.46 -29.63
C GLU A 256 -21.26 4.42 -30.35
N ASN A 257 -21.87 3.33 -30.81
CA ASN A 257 -21.20 2.27 -31.56
C ASN A 257 -20.79 2.72 -32.97
N GLU A 258 -21.64 3.47 -33.67
CA GLU A 258 -21.33 4.01 -35.01
C GLU A 258 -20.17 5.02 -34.98
N THR A 259 -20.01 5.74 -33.87
CA THR A 259 -18.95 6.75 -33.71
C THR A 259 -17.67 6.20 -33.06
N GLU A 260 -17.64 4.91 -32.67
CA GLU A 260 -16.58 4.28 -31.86
C GLU A 260 -16.14 5.16 -30.67
N ASN A 261 -17.08 5.90 -30.07
CA ASN A 261 -16.75 6.95 -29.11
C ASN A 261 -17.43 6.67 -27.76
N PRO A 262 -16.71 6.16 -26.74
CA PRO A 262 -17.25 5.77 -25.43
C PRO A 262 -17.63 6.98 -24.53
N THR A 263 -18.06 8.09 -25.12
CA THR A 263 -18.33 9.35 -24.42
C THR A 263 -19.47 9.19 -23.41
N LEU A 264 -20.50 8.39 -23.72
CA LEU A 264 -21.60 8.16 -22.80
C LEU A 264 -21.09 7.37 -21.59
N PHE A 265 -20.32 6.30 -21.83
CA PHE A 265 -19.68 5.52 -20.77
C PHE A 265 -18.80 6.40 -19.86
N VAL A 266 -17.96 7.27 -20.43
CA VAL A 266 -17.10 8.19 -19.68
C VAL A 266 -17.93 9.15 -18.83
N ARG A 267 -18.98 9.75 -19.40
CA ARG A 267 -19.82 10.76 -18.70
C ARG A 267 -20.63 10.15 -17.56
N ILE A 268 -21.19 8.96 -17.77
CA ILE A 268 -21.94 8.23 -16.74
C ILE A 268 -21.02 7.96 -15.54
N ASN A 269 -19.84 7.40 -15.81
CA ASN A 269 -18.92 6.99 -14.75
C ASN A 269 -18.09 8.15 -14.14
N SER A 270 -18.14 9.35 -14.71
CA SER A 270 -17.49 10.55 -14.14
C SER A 270 -18.27 11.23 -13.01
N SER A 271 -19.54 10.87 -12.80
CA SER A 271 -20.42 11.55 -11.82
C SER A 271 -20.42 10.91 -10.42
N GLY A 272 -19.80 9.74 -10.26
CA GLY A 272 -19.62 9.05 -8.97
C GLY A 272 -18.19 9.22 -8.40
N THR A 273 -17.65 8.20 -7.72
CA THR A 273 -16.19 8.15 -7.48
C THR A 273 -15.51 8.12 -8.84
N THR A 274 -14.90 9.23 -9.27
CA THR A 274 -14.39 9.40 -10.65
C THR A 274 -13.52 8.21 -11.06
N LEU A 275 -13.78 7.63 -12.23
CA LEU A 275 -12.83 6.70 -12.86
C LEU A 275 -11.53 7.46 -13.11
N ASN A 276 -10.41 6.92 -12.64
CA ASN A 276 -9.12 7.49 -13.01
C ASN A 276 -8.89 7.26 -14.51
N GLY A 277 -8.04 8.08 -15.13
CA GLY A 277 -7.76 7.95 -16.58
C GLY A 277 -7.32 6.55 -17.01
N ASP A 278 -6.60 5.84 -16.14
CA ASP A 278 -6.16 4.45 -16.38
C ASP A 278 -7.33 3.45 -16.35
N ASP A 279 -8.35 3.67 -15.50
CA ASP A 279 -9.55 2.84 -15.45
C ASP A 279 -10.34 2.99 -16.75
N LEU A 280 -10.50 4.21 -17.25
CA LEU A 280 -11.17 4.50 -18.53
C LEU A 280 -10.43 3.87 -19.71
N ILE A 281 -9.09 3.91 -19.72
CA ILE A 281 -8.30 3.25 -20.76
C ILE A 281 -8.53 1.72 -20.70
N TYR A 282 -8.56 1.14 -19.50
CA TYR A 282 -8.82 -0.29 -19.32
C TYR A 282 -10.24 -0.69 -19.76
N SER A 283 -11.23 0.15 -19.48
CA SER A 283 -12.59 0.02 -19.98
C SER A 283 -12.61 -0.07 -21.52
N ILE A 284 -12.01 0.92 -22.19
CA ILE A 284 -11.94 0.97 -23.67
C ILE A 284 -11.24 -0.28 -24.22
N TYR A 285 -10.11 -0.66 -23.61
CA TYR A 285 -9.38 -1.86 -24.00
C TYR A 285 -10.25 -3.11 -23.94
N LYS A 286 -11.01 -3.33 -22.87
CA LYS A 286 -11.89 -4.51 -22.74
C LYS A 286 -13.06 -4.54 -23.71
N ALA A 287 -13.54 -3.36 -24.13
CA ALA A 287 -14.58 -3.28 -25.16
C ALA A 287 -14.05 -3.75 -26.51
N ILE A 288 -12.80 -3.39 -26.83
CA ILE A 288 -12.15 -3.72 -28.11
C ILE A 288 -11.59 -5.16 -28.10
N PHE A 289 -11.13 -5.66 -26.94
CA PHE A 289 -10.51 -6.98 -26.79
C PHE A 289 -11.17 -7.81 -25.66
N PRO A 290 -12.39 -8.33 -25.85
CA PRO A 290 -13.12 -9.07 -24.80
C PRO A 290 -12.35 -10.30 -24.30
N ASP A 291 -11.74 -11.05 -25.21
CA ASP A 291 -11.03 -12.31 -24.91
C ASP A 291 -9.72 -12.10 -24.15
N ALA A 292 -9.13 -10.90 -24.25
CA ALA A 292 -7.87 -10.56 -23.59
C ALA A 292 -8.04 -10.15 -22.13
N LYS A 293 -9.27 -10.05 -21.61
CA LYS A 293 -9.55 -9.73 -20.20
C LYS A 293 -8.90 -10.74 -19.25
N LYS A 294 -9.15 -12.03 -19.46
CA LYS A 294 -8.60 -13.11 -18.61
C LYS A 294 -7.08 -13.15 -18.69
N LEU A 295 -6.52 -12.90 -19.87
CA LEU A 295 -5.07 -12.84 -20.06
C LEU A 295 -4.46 -11.66 -19.30
N MET A 296 -5.03 -10.46 -19.39
CA MET A 296 -4.55 -9.30 -18.64
C MET A 296 -4.61 -9.51 -17.12
N GLU A 297 -5.72 -10.07 -16.63
CA GLU A 297 -5.87 -10.41 -15.21
C GLU A 297 -4.86 -11.47 -14.75
N ASN A 298 -4.40 -12.35 -15.66
CA ASN A 298 -3.36 -13.36 -15.40
C ASN A 298 -1.92 -12.85 -15.61
N ILE A 299 -1.73 -11.69 -16.26
CA ILE A 299 -0.43 -11.00 -16.40
C ILE A 299 -0.16 -10.13 -15.17
N GLY A 300 -1.21 -9.63 -14.51
CA GLY A 300 -1.14 -9.05 -13.18
C GLY A 300 -0.60 -10.06 -12.18
N LEU A 301 0.73 -10.24 -12.17
CA LEU A 301 1.48 -10.85 -11.09
C LEU A 301 1.07 -10.13 -9.79
N ASP A 302 1.19 -10.77 -8.62
CA ASP A 302 0.83 -10.26 -7.27
C ASP A 302 1.43 -8.86 -6.90
N PHE A 303 2.16 -8.22 -7.81
CA PHE A 303 2.88 -6.97 -7.72
C PHE A 303 2.25 -5.78 -8.45
N ILE A 304 1.43 -5.95 -9.51
CA ILE A 304 0.99 -4.86 -10.40
C ILE A 304 -0.50 -4.97 -10.78
N THR A 305 -1.26 -3.87 -10.69
CA THR A 305 -2.67 -3.86 -11.07
C THR A 305 -2.86 -3.98 -12.59
N PRO A 306 -3.96 -4.59 -13.09
CA PRO A 306 -4.22 -4.70 -14.54
C PRO A 306 -4.21 -3.37 -15.30
N THR A 307 -4.66 -2.28 -14.65
CA THR A 307 -4.65 -0.93 -15.23
C THR A 307 -3.23 -0.40 -15.43
N GLN A 308 -2.31 -0.66 -14.49
CA GLN A 308 -0.90 -0.32 -14.62
C GLN A 308 -0.22 -1.18 -15.69
N VAL A 309 -0.52 -2.49 -15.76
CA VAL A 309 -0.02 -3.37 -16.81
C VAL A 309 -0.41 -2.82 -18.19
N LEU A 310 -1.68 -2.46 -18.39
CA LEU A 310 -2.14 -1.89 -19.65
C LEU A 310 -1.46 -0.56 -19.98
N SER A 311 -1.26 0.31 -18.98
CA SER A 311 -0.56 1.59 -19.16
C SER A 311 0.88 1.37 -19.66
N LEU A 312 1.62 0.44 -19.04
CA LEU A 312 2.98 0.07 -19.45
C LEU A 312 2.98 -0.60 -20.82
N ALA A 313 2.09 -1.56 -21.07
CA ALA A 313 1.98 -2.25 -22.36
C ALA A 313 1.72 -1.26 -23.50
N SER A 314 0.78 -0.33 -23.31
CA SER A 314 0.46 0.70 -24.30
C SER A 314 1.66 1.59 -24.61
N ARG A 315 2.49 1.90 -23.61
CA ARG A 315 3.70 2.71 -23.81
C ARG A 315 4.81 1.93 -24.50
N ILE A 316 4.96 0.63 -24.21
CA ILE A 316 5.90 -0.26 -24.90
C ILE A 316 5.56 -0.32 -26.40
N VAL A 317 4.31 -0.61 -26.75
CA VAL A 317 3.87 -0.63 -28.16
C VAL A 317 4.08 0.72 -28.83
N ALA A 318 3.71 1.81 -28.14
CA ALA A 318 3.90 3.15 -28.68
C ALA A 318 5.39 3.44 -28.95
N SER A 319 6.29 3.04 -28.05
CA SER A 319 7.74 3.17 -28.22
C SER A 319 8.27 2.31 -29.36
N ASP A 320 7.78 1.08 -29.51
CA ASP A 320 8.14 0.19 -30.64
C ASP A 320 7.80 0.84 -31.99
N LEU A 321 6.63 1.50 -32.08
CA LEU A 321 6.19 2.21 -33.30
C LEU A 321 6.91 3.55 -33.52
N SER A 322 7.55 4.10 -32.49
CA SER A 322 8.24 5.39 -32.55
C SER A 322 9.75 5.28 -32.42
N GLN A 323 10.34 4.20 -32.95
CA GLN A 323 11.79 3.96 -32.99
C GLN A 323 12.45 4.06 -31.60
N ASN A 324 11.92 3.32 -30.64
CA ASN A 324 12.43 3.24 -29.26
C ASN A 324 12.39 4.58 -28.50
N THR A 325 11.60 5.57 -28.92
CA THR A 325 11.54 6.86 -28.21
C THR A 325 10.71 6.80 -26.94
N TYR A 326 11.03 7.68 -25.98
CA TYR A 326 10.29 7.78 -24.73
C TYR A 326 8.85 8.26 -24.96
N VAL A 327 7.88 7.46 -24.50
CA VAL A 327 6.46 7.81 -24.53
C VAL A 327 5.99 8.17 -23.13
N LYS A 328 5.51 9.41 -22.96
CA LYS A 328 4.86 9.86 -21.72
C LYS A 328 3.61 9.03 -21.41
N LYS A 329 3.16 9.05 -20.15
CA LYS A 329 1.91 8.39 -19.76
C LYS A 329 0.75 8.79 -20.68
N ILE A 330 0.14 7.80 -21.32
CA ILE A 330 -0.94 7.97 -22.30
C ILE A 330 -2.22 8.32 -21.53
N ASN A 331 -2.86 9.43 -21.89
CA ASN A 331 -4.18 9.80 -21.36
C ASN A 331 -5.30 9.23 -22.24
N VAL A 332 -6.55 9.30 -21.76
CA VAL A 332 -7.71 8.71 -22.45
C VAL A 332 -7.84 9.18 -23.91
N ARG A 333 -7.68 10.49 -24.17
CA ARG A 333 -7.78 11.05 -25.53
C ARG A 333 -6.66 10.55 -26.43
N ASP A 334 -5.44 10.48 -25.92
CA ASP A 334 -4.30 9.96 -26.66
C ASP A 334 -4.45 8.46 -26.95
N PHE A 335 -4.95 7.68 -25.97
CA PHE A 335 -5.25 6.26 -26.15
C PHE A 335 -6.32 6.04 -27.23
N GLN A 336 -7.44 6.76 -27.17
CA GLN A 336 -8.50 6.71 -28.19
C GLN A 336 -7.99 7.04 -29.59
N ARG A 337 -7.07 8.00 -29.70
CA ARG A 337 -6.44 8.33 -30.98
C ARG A 337 -5.53 7.20 -31.47
N ARG A 338 -4.70 6.65 -30.59
CA ARG A 338 -3.73 5.59 -30.92
C ARG A 338 -4.39 4.26 -31.26
N ILE A 339 -5.47 3.90 -30.58
CA ILE A 339 -6.16 2.62 -30.79
C ILE A 339 -6.88 2.52 -32.14
N LYS A 340 -7.06 3.65 -32.84
CA LYS A 340 -7.55 3.71 -34.22
C LYS A 340 -6.47 3.37 -35.26
N ASN A 341 -5.20 3.38 -34.89
CA ASN A 341 -4.11 2.93 -35.76
C ASN A 341 -4.00 1.40 -35.64
N ASP A 342 -4.08 0.70 -36.78
CA ASP A 342 -4.09 -0.76 -36.83
C ASP A 342 -2.80 -1.39 -36.29
N GLU A 343 -1.63 -0.77 -36.53
CA GLU A 343 -0.34 -1.26 -36.02
C GLU A 343 -0.29 -1.20 -34.49
N PHE A 344 -0.77 -0.11 -33.90
CA PHE A 344 -0.85 0.03 -32.44
C PHE A 344 -1.87 -0.94 -31.84
N LYS A 345 -3.02 -1.09 -32.48
CA LYS A 345 -4.10 -1.99 -32.04
C LYS A 345 -3.65 -3.45 -32.05
N GLU A 346 -3.06 -3.91 -33.14
CA GLU A 346 -2.54 -5.29 -33.24
C GLU A 346 -1.29 -5.50 -32.37
N GLY A 347 -0.40 -4.51 -32.27
CA GLY A 347 0.76 -4.56 -31.37
C GLY A 347 0.36 -4.76 -29.91
N LEU A 348 -0.63 -4.00 -29.44
CA LEU A 348 -1.16 -4.12 -28.08
C LEU A 348 -1.85 -5.47 -27.83
N LYS A 349 -2.65 -5.94 -28.78
CA LYS A 349 -3.30 -7.25 -28.72
C LYS A 349 -2.26 -8.38 -28.63
N ASN A 350 -1.28 -8.37 -29.52
CA ASN A 350 -0.24 -9.40 -29.59
C ASN A 350 0.59 -9.43 -28.30
N GLN A 351 1.02 -8.27 -27.79
CA GLN A 351 1.84 -8.19 -26.58
C GLN A 351 1.18 -8.83 -25.35
N ILE A 352 -0.15 -8.81 -25.28
CA ILE A 352 -0.92 -9.38 -24.18
C ILE A 352 -1.22 -10.86 -24.42
N GLN A 353 -1.46 -11.26 -25.68
CA GLN A 353 -1.76 -12.66 -26.05
C GLN A 353 -0.53 -13.57 -26.00
N THR A 354 0.65 -13.09 -26.40
CA THR A 354 1.88 -13.90 -26.48
C THR A 354 2.50 -14.20 -25.12
N GLN A 355 1.99 -13.62 -24.03
CA GLN A 355 2.56 -13.66 -22.68
C GLN A 355 4.00 -13.12 -22.59
N GLU A 356 4.54 -12.50 -23.64
CA GLU A 356 5.90 -11.94 -23.65
C GLU A 356 6.05 -10.89 -22.54
N LEU A 357 5.05 -10.02 -22.36
CA LEU A 357 5.04 -9.01 -21.30
C LEU A 357 5.09 -9.64 -19.91
N LYS A 358 4.40 -10.78 -19.71
CA LYS A 358 4.41 -11.52 -18.44
C LYS A 358 5.81 -12.03 -18.12
N LEU A 359 6.49 -12.61 -19.10
CA LEU A 359 7.85 -13.12 -18.97
C LEU A 359 8.84 -11.98 -18.68
N LEU A 360 8.71 -10.85 -19.38
CA LEU A 360 9.54 -9.66 -19.16
C LEU A 360 9.36 -9.08 -17.76
N PHE A 361 8.11 -8.97 -17.28
CA PHE A 361 7.84 -8.49 -15.92
C PHE A 361 8.37 -9.46 -14.87
N ALA A 362 8.18 -10.77 -15.06
CA ALA A 362 8.73 -11.78 -14.16
C ALA A 362 10.27 -11.71 -14.10
N GLN A 363 10.93 -11.54 -15.26
CA GLN A 363 12.38 -11.36 -15.33
C GLN A 363 12.83 -10.08 -14.60
N ALA A 364 12.16 -8.95 -14.84
CA ALA A 364 12.47 -7.69 -14.17
C ALA A 364 12.29 -7.77 -12.65
N ILE A 365 11.19 -8.39 -12.18
CA ILE A 365 10.92 -8.61 -10.77
C ILE A 365 11.97 -9.53 -10.14
N LYS A 366 12.38 -10.61 -10.84
CA LYS A 366 13.45 -11.50 -10.36
C LYS A 366 14.80 -10.79 -10.23
N ILE A 367 15.13 -9.88 -11.14
CA ILE A 367 16.36 -9.07 -11.04
C ILE A 367 16.28 -8.13 -9.83
N LEU A 368 15.14 -7.42 -9.66
CA LEU A 368 14.92 -6.51 -8.53
C LEU A 368 14.84 -7.22 -7.17
N SER A 369 14.39 -8.48 -7.13
CA SER A 369 14.36 -9.27 -5.89
C SER A 369 15.74 -9.75 -5.48
N CYS A 370 16.68 -9.79 -6.43
CA CYS A 370 17.98 -10.45 -6.31
C CYS A 370 17.86 -11.93 -5.87
N GLU A 371 16.69 -12.54 -6.09
CA GLU A 371 16.46 -13.94 -5.76
C GLU A 371 17.30 -14.83 -6.69
N ASP A 372 17.94 -15.84 -6.10
CA ASP A 372 18.92 -16.73 -6.74
C ASP A 372 20.18 -16.04 -7.29
N ASN A 373 20.50 -14.81 -6.86
CA ASN A 373 21.76 -14.16 -7.23
C ASN A 373 22.87 -14.56 -6.24
N SER A 374 23.90 -15.26 -6.72
CA SER A 374 25.01 -15.76 -5.89
C SER A 374 25.85 -14.67 -5.20
N LEU A 375 25.76 -13.42 -5.65
CA LEU A 375 26.49 -12.27 -5.12
C LEU A 375 25.68 -11.46 -4.10
N PHE A 376 24.43 -11.83 -3.82
CA PHE A 376 23.54 -11.12 -2.91
C PHE A 376 23.05 -12.05 -1.79
N ASP A 377 23.26 -11.65 -0.53
CA ASP A 377 22.83 -12.46 0.61
C ASP A 377 21.34 -12.25 0.95
N GLY A 378 20.56 -13.32 0.86
CA GLY A 378 19.11 -13.33 1.05
C GLY A 378 18.36 -12.82 -0.18
N LYS A 379 17.28 -12.06 0.04
CA LYS A 379 16.50 -11.44 -1.04
C LYS A 379 15.91 -10.11 -0.63
N VAL A 380 15.75 -9.21 -1.60
CA VAL A 380 15.07 -7.92 -1.38
C VAL A 380 13.61 -8.19 -1.01
N PRO A 381 13.08 -7.58 0.07
CA PRO A 381 11.69 -7.75 0.46
C PRO A 381 10.71 -7.41 -0.68
N PRO A 382 9.73 -8.28 -1.00
CA PRO A 382 8.79 -8.04 -2.09
C PRO A 382 8.02 -6.71 -1.97
N VAL A 383 7.76 -6.25 -0.73
CA VAL A 383 7.18 -4.91 -0.49
C VAL A 383 8.00 -3.76 -1.08
N ILE A 384 9.35 -3.87 -1.08
CA ILE A 384 10.24 -2.85 -1.67
C ILE A 384 10.05 -2.84 -3.19
N ILE A 385 9.98 -4.02 -3.82
CA ILE A 385 9.77 -4.17 -5.26
C ILE A 385 8.40 -3.60 -5.65
N LYS A 386 7.35 -3.90 -4.87
CA LYS A 386 6.00 -3.39 -5.10
C LYS A 386 5.94 -1.87 -4.99
N GLN A 387 6.61 -1.29 -4.00
CA GLN A 387 6.74 0.17 -3.87
C GLN A 387 7.57 0.77 -5.01
N PHE A 388 8.63 0.11 -5.44
CA PHE A 388 9.46 0.53 -6.56
C PHE A 388 8.61 0.66 -7.83
N ILE A 389 7.85 -0.38 -8.19
CA ILE A 389 7.01 -0.38 -9.39
C ILE A 389 5.88 0.66 -9.28
N LYS A 390 5.22 0.76 -8.11
CA LYS A 390 4.11 1.71 -7.91
C LYS A 390 4.57 3.16 -8.00
N ARG A 391 5.74 3.50 -7.43
CA ARG A 391 6.24 4.90 -7.34
C ARG A 391 7.12 5.32 -8.52
N ASN A 392 7.83 4.40 -9.15
CA ASN A 392 8.82 4.69 -10.20
C ASN A 392 8.41 4.08 -11.56
N GLN A 393 7.16 4.32 -12.00
CA GLN A 393 6.61 3.70 -13.22
C GLN A 393 7.45 3.96 -14.48
N ASP A 394 7.96 5.19 -14.66
CA ASP A 394 8.78 5.54 -15.82
C ASP A 394 10.14 4.83 -15.79
N LEU A 395 10.73 4.70 -14.61
CA LEU A 395 11.99 3.98 -14.44
C LEU A 395 11.80 2.46 -14.63
N PHE A 396 10.70 1.91 -14.11
CA PHE A 396 10.36 0.51 -14.35
C PHE A 396 10.07 0.24 -15.83
N LEU A 397 9.39 1.17 -16.51
CA LEU A 397 9.21 1.10 -17.97
C LEU A 397 10.54 1.11 -18.70
N PHE A 398 11.47 2.01 -18.34
CA PHE A 398 12.82 2.06 -18.91
C PHE A 398 13.51 0.71 -18.77
N PHE A 399 13.48 0.13 -17.57
CA PHE A 399 14.12 -1.15 -17.30
C PHE A 399 13.51 -2.29 -18.12
N VAL A 400 12.18 -2.43 -18.13
CA VAL A 400 11.50 -3.50 -18.88
C VAL A 400 11.72 -3.34 -20.38
N TYR A 401 11.64 -2.12 -20.91
CA TYR A 401 11.85 -1.87 -22.33
C TYR A 401 13.30 -2.12 -22.74
N TRP A 402 14.26 -1.75 -21.89
CA TRP A 402 15.67 -2.05 -22.12
C TRP A 402 15.91 -3.57 -22.22
N LEU A 403 15.31 -4.37 -21.31
CA LEU A 403 15.40 -5.84 -21.35
C LEU A 403 14.80 -6.41 -22.66
N ARG A 404 13.67 -5.85 -23.10
CA ARG A 404 12.98 -6.24 -24.34
C ARG A 404 13.84 -6.07 -25.58
N ILE A 405 14.51 -4.92 -25.74
CA ILE A 405 15.21 -4.60 -26.99
C ILE A 405 16.68 -5.06 -27.02
N ASN A 406 17.36 -5.10 -25.87
CA ASN A 406 18.80 -5.39 -25.85
C ASN A 406 19.11 -6.89 -25.83
N LYS A 407 18.25 -7.72 -25.21
CA LYS A 407 18.30 -9.20 -25.17
C LYS A 407 19.72 -9.78 -24.96
N ILE A 408 20.47 -9.22 -24.02
CA ILE A 408 21.80 -9.73 -23.68
C ILE A 408 21.73 -10.87 -22.65
N GLU A 409 22.79 -11.68 -22.59
CA GLU A 409 22.95 -12.65 -21.51
C GLU A 409 23.19 -11.93 -20.18
N LEU A 410 22.46 -12.34 -19.13
CA LEU A 410 22.52 -11.69 -17.83
C LEU A 410 23.24 -12.58 -16.82
N THR A 411 24.50 -12.26 -16.55
CA THR A 411 25.25 -12.83 -15.44
C THR A 411 24.75 -12.27 -14.10
N ASP A 412 25.03 -12.97 -13.00
CA ASP A 412 24.67 -12.49 -11.66
C ASP A 412 25.29 -11.13 -11.33
N GLN A 413 26.48 -10.85 -11.84
CA GLN A 413 27.13 -9.54 -11.69
C GLN A 413 26.35 -8.43 -12.42
N ILE A 414 25.92 -8.66 -13.66
CA ILE A 414 25.11 -7.68 -14.41
C ILE A 414 23.76 -7.46 -13.73
N LYS A 415 23.09 -8.54 -13.31
CA LYS A 415 21.79 -8.44 -12.59
C LYS A 415 21.94 -7.64 -11.29
N LEU A 416 23.03 -7.85 -10.55
CA LEU A 416 23.27 -7.09 -9.31
C LEU A 416 23.51 -5.60 -9.61
N LYS A 417 24.31 -5.27 -10.63
CA LYS A 417 24.51 -3.88 -11.08
C LYS A 417 23.20 -3.22 -11.53
N MET A 418 22.33 -3.97 -12.22
CA MET A 418 20.99 -3.49 -12.59
C MET A 418 20.18 -3.09 -11.36
N ALA A 419 20.05 -4.00 -10.39
CA ALA A 419 19.30 -3.74 -9.17
C ALA A 419 19.90 -2.57 -8.37
N GLY A 420 21.23 -2.54 -8.18
CA GLY A 420 21.93 -1.48 -7.48
C GLY A 420 21.72 -0.10 -8.10
N LYS A 421 21.82 0.02 -9.43
CA LYS A 421 21.53 1.28 -10.14
C LYS A 421 20.06 1.69 -10.03
N LEU A 422 19.13 0.75 -10.22
CA LEU A 422 17.69 1.03 -10.13
C LEU A 422 17.31 1.53 -8.74
N PHE A 423 17.78 0.88 -7.68
CA PHE A 423 17.54 1.35 -6.31
C PHE A 423 18.25 2.67 -6.01
N SER A 424 19.46 2.89 -6.54
CA SER A 424 20.13 4.19 -6.45
C SER A 424 19.27 5.30 -7.07
N PHE A 425 18.71 5.05 -8.26
CA PHE A 425 17.84 6.01 -8.94
C PHE A 425 16.56 6.28 -8.17
N ALA A 426 15.92 5.23 -7.63
CA ALA A 426 14.66 5.37 -6.89
C ALA A 426 14.82 5.98 -5.48
N TRP A 427 15.96 5.78 -4.82
CA TRP A 427 16.15 6.17 -3.42
C TRP A 427 16.88 7.51 -3.25
N PHE A 428 17.61 7.94 -4.28
CA PHE A 428 18.42 9.16 -4.27
C PHE A 428 18.01 10.14 -5.39
N ASP A 429 16.71 10.14 -5.70
CA ASP A 429 16.02 11.08 -6.59
C ASP A 429 16.67 11.26 -7.97
N PHE A 430 16.70 10.20 -8.79
CA PHE A 430 17.08 10.40 -10.19
C PHE A 430 16.10 11.36 -10.90
N ALA A 431 16.62 12.49 -11.36
CA ALA A 431 15.88 13.45 -12.16
C ALA A 431 16.07 13.23 -13.68
N ASP A 432 14.99 13.42 -14.44
CA ASP A 432 14.94 13.38 -15.92
C ASP A 432 15.07 11.99 -16.57
N ILE A 433 14.11 11.11 -16.28
CA ILE A 433 13.96 9.81 -16.96
C ILE A 433 13.82 9.92 -18.49
N PRO A 434 13.09 10.91 -19.07
CA PRO A 434 13.04 11.07 -20.53
C PRO A 434 14.42 11.22 -21.18
N ARG A 435 15.30 12.01 -20.56
CA ARG A 435 16.69 12.16 -21.03
C ARG A 435 17.50 10.88 -20.85
N LEU A 436 17.36 10.18 -19.72
CA LEU A 436 17.98 8.87 -19.50
C LEU A 436 17.60 7.90 -20.61
N TRP A 437 16.31 7.81 -20.91
CA TRP A 437 15.77 6.97 -21.97
C TRP A 437 16.42 7.31 -23.32
N ASN A 438 16.29 8.56 -23.77
CA ASN A 438 16.77 8.97 -25.09
C ASN A 438 18.28 8.79 -25.27
N LYS A 439 19.08 8.88 -24.19
CA LYS A 439 20.53 8.73 -24.26
C LYS A 439 21.04 7.30 -24.07
N LYS A 440 20.31 6.45 -23.33
CA LYS A 440 20.85 5.15 -22.84
C LYS A 440 20.00 3.93 -23.16
N ILE A 441 18.79 4.07 -23.74
CA ILE A 441 17.89 2.92 -23.95
C ILE A 441 18.48 1.86 -24.90
N ASP A 442 19.16 2.28 -25.96
CA ASP A 442 19.81 1.39 -26.94
C ASP A 442 21.24 0.98 -26.54
N THR A 443 21.73 1.45 -25.39
CA THR A 443 23.09 1.18 -24.93
C THR A 443 23.17 -0.15 -24.19
N LYS A 444 23.66 -1.21 -24.87
CA LYS A 444 23.81 -2.57 -24.32
C LYS A 444 24.69 -2.66 -23.07
N GLN A 445 25.71 -1.80 -22.96
CA GLN A 445 26.65 -1.78 -21.83
C GLN A 445 26.22 -0.81 -20.71
N PHE A 446 25.04 -0.18 -20.82
CA PHE A 446 24.58 0.85 -19.87
C PHE A 446 24.70 0.41 -18.41
N TRP A 447 24.38 -0.85 -18.09
CA TRP A 447 24.42 -1.37 -16.73
C TRP A 447 25.84 -1.57 -16.20
N GLU A 448 26.83 -1.67 -17.06
CA GLU A 448 28.25 -1.80 -16.71
C GLU A 448 28.95 -0.44 -16.54
N GLU A 449 28.41 0.62 -17.15
CA GLU A 449 28.93 1.99 -17.01
C GLU A 449 28.93 2.45 -15.54
N PRO A 450 29.86 3.31 -15.10
CA PRO A 450 29.81 3.86 -13.75
C PRO A 450 28.69 4.90 -13.60
N LEU A 451 28.25 5.15 -12.36
CA LEU A 451 27.25 6.18 -12.02
C LEU A 451 27.78 7.61 -12.14
N ASN A 452 29.09 7.79 -12.29
CA ASN A 452 29.79 9.08 -12.30
C ASN A 452 29.16 10.14 -13.19
N GLU A 453 28.80 9.81 -14.44
CA GLU A 453 28.15 10.76 -15.37
C GLU A 453 26.78 11.22 -14.85
N LEU A 454 26.06 10.31 -14.17
CA LEU A 454 24.69 10.49 -13.72
C LEU A 454 24.58 11.19 -12.36
N PHE A 455 25.66 11.28 -11.58
CA PHE A 455 25.70 12.15 -10.40
C PHE A 455 25.63 13.60 -10.85
N TRP A 456 24.56 14.30 -10.45
CA TRP A 456 24.32 15.69 -10.87
C TRP A 456 24.62 15.87 -12.36
N TRP A 457 23.86 15.15 -13.18
CA TRP A 457 24.01 15.12 -14.62
C TRP A 457 23.87 16.54 -15.19
N ASP A 458 24.93 17.02 -15.83
CA ASP A 458 25.11 18.41 -16.26
C ASP A 458 24.79 19.44 -15.14
N ASP A 459 25.17 19.13 -13.90
CA ASP A 459 24.99 19.94 -12.69
C ASP A 459 23.53 20.30 -12.34
N ASN A 460 22.53 19.67 -12.99
CA ASN A 460 21.12 20.01 -12.82
C ASN A 460 20.16 18.81 -12.64
N TYR A 461 20.49 17.65 -13.22
CA TYR A 461 19.63 16.47 -13.26
C TYR A 461 20.33 15.23 -12.68
N GLY A 462 19.76 14.03 -12.85
CA GLY A 462 20.39 12.78 -12.39
C GLY A 462 20.24 12.54 -10.89
N ILE A 463 21.19 11.82 -10.28
CA ILE A 463 21.14 11.40 -8.86
C ILE A 463 22.03 12.25 -7.95
N HIS A 464 21.67 12.30 -6.67
CA HIS A 464 22.55 12.85 -5.64
C HIS A 464 23.81 12.02 -5.46
N PHE A 465 24.92 12.67 -5.06
CA PHE A 465 26.15 11.97 -4.70
C PHE A 465 25.92 10.95 -3.59
N LEU A 466 26.42 9.73 -3.81
CA LEU A 466 26.47 8.70 -2.78
C LEU A 466 27.84 8.76 -2.10
N ILE A 467 27.86 8.87 -0.77
CA ILE A 467 29.08 9.04 0.01
C ILE A 467 29.45 7.70 0.64
N GLN A 468 30.72 7.32 0.61
CA GLN A 468 31.18 6.09 1.25
C GLN A 468 30.78 6.05 2.74
N PRO A 469 30.22 4.93 3.25
CA PRO A 469 29.81 4.82 4.65
C PRO A 469 30.92 5.15 5.64
N ASP A 470 32.16 4.73 5.38
CA ASP A 470 33.29 5.02 6.26
C ASP A 470 33.65 6.51 6.32
N LEU A 471 33.51 7.23 5.20
CA LEU A 471 33.71 8.68 5.16
C LEU A 471 32.61 9.39 5.96
N LEU A 472 31.36 8.91 5.89
CA LEU A 472 30.27 9.41 6.74
C LEU A 472 30.51 9.11 8.22
N ARG A 473 30.99 7.91 8.58
CA ARG A 473 31.34 7.56 9.96
C ARG A 473 32.40 8.52 10.50
N LYS A 474 33.47 8.76 9.74
CA LYS A 474 34.50 9.75 10.10
C LYS A 474 33.92 11.15 10.29
N TYR A 475 33.01 11.57 9.39
CA TYR A 475 32.40 12.89 9.45
C TYR A 475 31.59 13.12 10.74
N TYR A 476 30.68 12.19 11.06
CA TYR A 476 29.80 12.31 12.24
C TYR A 476 30.49 12.05 13.58
N LEU A 477 31.67 11.41 13.59
CA LEU A 477 32.49 11.24 14.80
C LEU A 477 33.26 12.51 15.20
N GLN A 478 33.30 13.54 14.35
CA GLN A 478 33.99 14.78 14.68
C GLN A 478 33.27 15.52 15.82
N PRO A 479 33.99 15.90 16.91
CA PRO A 479 33.40 16.68 18.00
C PRO A 479 32.74 17.99 17.54
N LYS A 480 33.26 18.61 16.47
CA LYS A 480 32.67 19.81 15.87
C LYS A 480 31.27 19.57 15.30
N VAL A 481 31.04 18.43 14.64
CA VAL A 481 29.72 18.07 14.10
C VAL A 481 28.75 17.80 15.24
N GLU A 482 29.17 17.00 16.23
CA GLU A 482 28.37 16.69 17.42
C GLU A 482 27.95 17.97 18.17
N ASN A 483 28.90 18.89 18.39
CA ASN A 483 28.64 20.17 19.04
C ASN A 483 27.64 21.05 18.30
N ARG A 484 27.63 21.06 16.95
CA ARG A 484 26.62 21.82 16.17
C ARG A 484 25.19 21.40 16.51
N PHE A 485 24.96 20.12 16.76
CA PHE A 485 23.64 19.64 17.18
C PHE A 485 23.33 20.01 18.62
N ILE A 486 24.30 19.86 19.53
CA ILE A 486 24.14 20.18 20.96
C ILE A 486 23.86 21.68 21.16
N SER A 487 24.57 22.55 20.42
CA SER A 487 24.44 24.00 20.50
C SER A 487 23.34 24.59 19.62
N GLU A 488 22.51 23.75 19.00
CA GLU A 488 21.40 24.16 18.13
C GLU A 488 21.81 25.06 16.93
N ASP A 489 23.00 24.81 16.37
CA ASP A 489 23.51 25.55 15.21
C ASP A 489 22.51 25.46 14.03
N LYS A 490 22.27 26.60 13.35
CA LYS A 490 21.38 26.67 12.19
C LYS A 490 21.85 25.77 11.05
N ASP A 491 23.15 25.58 10.90
CA ASP A 491 23.78 24.82 9.82
C ASP A 491 24.20 23.40 10.25
N ARG A 492 23.65 22.89 11.36
CA ARG A 492 23.98 21.57 11.92
C ARG A 492 23.78 20.38 10.98
N TRP A 493 22.91 20.51 9.97
CA TRP A 493 22.69 19.47 8.95
C TRP A 493 23.66 19.56 7.77
N GLY A 494 24.38 20.67 7.65
CA GLY A 494 25.29 20.95 6.55
C GLY A 494 26.69 20.42 6.80
N LEU A 495 27.48 20.43 5.72
CA LEU A 495 28.89 20.08 5.69
C LEU A 495 29.73 21.05 6.55
N LEU A 496 30.91 20.59 6.98
CA LEU A 496 31.93 21.46 7.57
C LEU A 496 32.86 21.96 6.47
N GLU A 497 33.29 23.23 6.51
CA GLU A 497 34.32 23.74 5.59
C GLU A 497 35.70 23.13 5.84
N GLU A 498 35.91 22.54 7.02
CA GLU A 498 37.17 22.03 7.53
C GLU A 498 37.09 20.55 7.91
N GLY A 499 38.24 19.95 8.22
CA GLY A 499 38.33 18.55 8.66
C GLY A 499 37.80 17.58 7.61
N VAL A 500 37.00 16.60 8.02
CA VAL A 500 36.45 15.56 7.11
C VAL A 500 35.52 16.18 6.04
N GLY A 501 35.00 17.38 6.26
CA GLY A 501 34.24 18.08 5.23
C GLY A 501 35.07 18.38 3.98
N THR A 502 36.35 18.72 4.13
CA THR A 502 37.27 18.87 2.99
C THR A 502 37.56 17.55 2.28
N GLU A 503 37.59 16.43 3.01
CA GLU A 503 37.73 15.09 2.43
C GLU A 503 36.50 14.70 1.59
N ILE A 504 35.30 15.08 2.03
CA ILE A 504 34.06 14.87 1.27
C ILE A 504 34.04 15.71 -0.02
N ILE A 505 34.47 16.97 0.04
CA ILE A 505 34.59 17.81 -1.16
C ILE A 505 35.61 17.20 -2.13
N LYS A 506 36.75 16.75 -1.62
CA LYS A 506 37.76 16.07 -2.43
C LYS A 506 37.21 14.78 -3.05
N TYR A 507 36.40 14.02 -2.31
CA TYR A 507 35.71 12.85 -2.83
C TYR A 507 34.77 13.22 -3.99
N TYR A 508 33.94 14.25 -3.85
CA TYR A 508 33.10 14.74 -4.97
C TYR A 508 33.92 15.12 -6.19
N ASN A 509 35.04 15.84 -5.96
CA ASN A 509 35.92 16.26 -7.04
C ASN A 509 36.53 15.07 -7.78
N ASN A 510 36.94 14.04 -7.05
CA ASN A 510 37.51 12.82 -7.63
C ASN A 510 36.46 11.98 -8.38
N VAL A 511 35.21 11.96 -7.91
CA VAL A 511 34.11 11.24 -8.59
C VAL A 511 33.75 11.91 -9.91
N LYS A 512 33.66 13.25 -9.96
CA LYS A 512 33.25 13.97 -11.19
C LYS A 512 34.39 14.53 -12.04
N ALA A 513 35.63 14.44 -11.56
CA ALA A 513 36.78 15.14 -12.15
C ALA A 513 36.51 16.65 -12.36
N GLN A 514 35.87 17.27 -11.38
CA GLN A 514 35.43 18.68 -11.39
C GLN A 514 35.68 19.29 -10.02
N ASN A 515 35.95 20.60 -9.93
CA ASN A 515 36.09 21.29 -8.64
C ASN A 515 34.75 21.89 -8.20
N TYR A 516 34.27 21.47 -7.04
CA TYR A 516 33.09 22.05 -6.39
C TYR A 516 33.49 23.04 -5.30
N ASP A 517 32.80 24.18 -5.25
CA ASP A 517 32.89 25.10 -4.13
C ASP A 517 32.15 24.57 -2.90
N PHE A 518 32.41 25.17 -1.73
CA PHE A 518 31.77 24.74 -0.48
C PHE A 518 30.24 24.88 -0.51
N PRO A 519 29.63 26.01 -0.95
CA PRO A 519 28.17 26.13 -0.99
C PRO A 519 27.50 25.01 -1.78
N THR A 520 28.04 24.66 -2.94
CA THR A 520 27.49 23.62 -3.81
C THR A 520 27.69 22.23 -3.19
N ALA A 521 28.88 21.93 -2.68
CA ALA A 521 29.15 20.66 -1.99
C ALA A 521 28.28 20.49 -0.73
N ASN A 522 28.03 21.57 0.00
CA ASN A 522 27.14 21.59 1.16
C ASN A 522 25.68 21.29 0.76
N GLU A 523 25.19 21.86 -0.34
CA GLU A 523 23.86 21.55 -0.87
C GLU A 523 23.74 20.06 -1.24
N TYR A 524 24.77 19.51 -1.90
CA TYR A 524 24.81 18.09 -2.28
C TYR A 524 24.79 17.18 -1.07
N PHE A 525 25.59 17.51 -0.05
CA PHE A 525 25.64 16.80 1.22
C PHE A 525 24.26 16.83 1.91
N TYR A 526 23.64 18.00 2.03
CA TYR A 526 22.33 18.16 2.65
C TYR A 526 21.25 17.31 1.97
N LYS A 527 21.19 17.35 0.63
CA LYS A 527 20.24 16.55 -0.16
C LYS A 527 20.45 15.04 0.05
N PHE A 528 21.70 14.58 0.06
CA PHE A 528 22.03 13.19 0.33
C PHE A 528 21.65 12.76 1.76
N ILE A 529 22.01 13.54 2.78
CA ILE A 529 21.70 13.24 4.18
C ILE A 529 20.18 13.14 4.41
N GLY A 530 19.40 14.07 3.83
CA GLY A 530 17.93 14.01 3.91
C GLY A 530 17.35 12.70 3.36
N ARG A 531 17.97 12.10 2.33
CA ARG A 531 17.53 10.80 1.76
C ARG A 531 17.77 9.65 2.72
N ILE A 532 18.98 9.53 3.28
CA ILE A 532 19.29 8.44 4.22
C ILE A 532 18.57 8.58 5.56
N GLN A 533 18.17 9.80 5.94
CA GLN A 533 17.40 10.06 7.17
C GLN A 533 15.94 9.63 7.09
N HIS A 534 15.31 9.74 5.93
CA HIS A 534 13.86 9.61 5.82
C HIS A 534 13.38 8.51 4.86
N ASN A 535 14.28 7.87 4.12
CA ASN A 535 13.91 6.76 3.27
C ASN A 535 13.76 5.44 4.05
N ARG A 536 12.52 5.14 4.48
CA ARG A 536 12.19 3.92 5.23
C ARG A 536 12.48 2.61 4.49
N GLN A 537 12.63 2.62 3.16
CA GLN A 537 12.96 1.40 2.41
C GLN A 537 14.36 0.87 2.74
N LEU A 538 15.30 1.76 3.11
CA LEU A 538 16.62 1.36 3.59
C LEU A 538 16.53 0.52 4.87
N ILE A 539 15.61 0.87 5.78
CA ILE A 539 15.36 0.10 7.00
C ILE A 539 14.83 -1.29 6.64
N LEU A 540 13.87 -1.38 5.71
CA LEU A 540 13.30 -2.67 5.29
C LEU A 540 14.35 -3.57 4.63
N LEU A 541 15.28 -3.00 3.85
CA LEU A 541 16.40 -3.74 3.27
C LEU A 541 17.36 -4.25 4.35
N ALA A 542 17.70 -3.39 5.32
CA ALA A 542 18.59 -3.74 6.42
C ALA A 542 17.97 -4.83 7.33
N GLN A 543 16.68 -4.74 7.60
CA GLN A 543 15.91 -5.73 8.38
C GLN A 543 15.31 -6.87 7.51
N ARG A 544 15.78 -7.08 6.27
CA ARG A 544 15.12 -7.98 5.31
C ARG A 544 14.92 -9.42 5.80
N GLU A 545 15.86 -9.96 6.57
CA GLU A 545 15.75 -11.32 7.12
C GLU A 545 14.51 -11.41 8.02
N TYR A 546 14.37 -10.46 8.93
CA TYR A 546 13.21 -10.34 9.81
C TYR A 546 11.91 -10.07 9.03
N ILE A 547 11.94 -9.16 8.05
CA ILE A 547 10.74 -8.83 7.26
C ILE A 547 10.26 -10.02 6.43
N ASN A 548 11.17 -10.71 5.74
CA ASN A 548 10.83 -11.83 4.88
C ASN A 548 10.35 -13.05 5.67
N THR A 549 10.92 -13.30 6.86
CA THR A 549 10.52 -14.42 7.73
C THR A 549 9.21 -14.15 8.46
N SER A 550 9.01 -12.92 8.97
CA SER A 550 7.85 -12.58 9.80
C SER A 550 6.62 -12.18 9.00
N PHE A 551 6.79 -11.70 7.76
CA PHE A 551 5.71 -11.17 6.93
C PHE A 551 5.70 -11.75 5.51
N GLY A 552 6.18 -12.98 5.34
CA GLY A 552 6.21 -13.69 4.06
C GLY A 552 4.87 -13.65 3.31
N ASP A 553 3.76 -13.84 4.02
CA ASP A 553 2.40 -13.91 3.47
C ASP A 553 1.85 -12.55 2.97
N TYR A 554 2.30 -11.43 3.55
CA TYR A 554 1.87 -10.09 3.10
C TYR A 554 2.35 -9.79 1.67
N ASN A 555 3.42 -10.45 1.24
CA ASN A 555 3.97 -10.29 -0.10
C ASN A 555 3.06 -10.82 -1.22
N GLN A 556 1.97 -11.53 -0.88
CA GLN A 556 0.99 -12.10 -1.82
C GLN A 556 -0.29 -11.25 -1.95
N MET A 557 -0.40 -10.07 -1.30
CA MET A 557 -1.69 -9.38 -1.17
C MET A 557 -2.10 -8.49 -2.34
N ASP A 558 -3.33 -8.71 -2.83
CA ASP A 558 -3.98 -8.11 -4.00
C ASP A 558 -4.95 -6.95 -3.67
N ASP A 559 -5.00 -6.02 -4.62
CA ASP A 559 -6.12 -5.18 -5.10
C ASP A 559 -6.99 -4.29 -4.18
N MET A 560 -6.95 -4.38 -2.85
CA MET A 560 -7.46 -3.26 -2.05
C MET A 560 -6.40 -2.16 -2.01
N ASP A 561 -6.80 -0.91 -2.24
CA ASP A 561 -5.96 0.29 -2.12
C ASP A 561 -5.64 0.59 -0.63
N ASP A 562 -5.30 -0.47 0.09
CA ASP A 562 -4.98 -0.48 1.48
C ASP A 562 -3.49 -0.15 1.59
N THR A 563 -3.22 1.09 1.99
CA THR A 563 -1.88 1.66 2.15
C THR A 563 -1.11 1.06 3.34
N ASN A 564 -1.55 -0.09 3.87
CA ASN A 564 -1.22 -0.56 5.20
C ASN A 564 -0.32 -1.80 5.17
N VAL A 565 0.80 -1.69 5.88
CA VAL A 565 1.80 -2.74 6.09
C VAL A 565 1.56 -3.45 7.44
N PRO A 566 1.97 -4.72 7.59
CA PRO A 566 1.70 -5.53 8.79
C PRO A 566 2.65 -5.25 9.98
N TRP A 567 3.63 -4.38 9.79
CA TRP A 567 4.53 -3.89 10.83
C TRP A 567 4.21 -2.44 11.22
N ASP A 568 4.53 -2.08 12.46
CA ASP A 568 4.56 -0.69 12.91
C ASP A 568 5.99 -0.12 12.74
N TRP A 569 6.06 1.20 12.61
CA TRP A 569 7.31 1.96 12.72
C TRP A 569 7.50 2.39 14.17
N ASP A 570 8.33 1.66 14.91
CA ASP A 570 8.64 1.95 16.31
C ASP A 570 9.91 2.79 16.46
N HIS A 571 9.91 3.64 17.49
CA HIS A 571 11.06 4.45 17.89
C HIS A 571 11.88 3.71 18.95
N ILE A 572 13.16 3.45 18.69
CA ILE A 572 14.05 2.79 19.67
C ILE A 572 14.24 3.67 20.90
N TYR A 573 14.58 4.95 20.70
CA TYR A 573 14.45 5.99 21.72
C TYR A 573 12.99 6.46 21.74
N PRO A 574 12.24 6.24 22.84
CA PRO A 574 10.79 6.41 22.84
C PRO A 574 10.33 7.81 22.46
N SER A 575 9.39 7.90 21.51
CA SER A 575 8.79 9.18 21.11
C SER A 575 8.07 9.87 22.28
N GLU A 576 7.53 9.10 23.24
CA GLU A 576 6.93 9.64 24.47
C GLU A 576 7.93 10.40 25.36
N TRP A 577 9.23 10.14 25.24
CA TRP A 577 10.28 10.87 25.97
C TRP A 577 10.61 12.22 25.32
N VAL A 578 10.10 12.48 24.12
CA VAL A 578 10.39 13.67 23.30
C VAL A 578 9.13 14.51 23.07
N TYR A 579 8.02 13.88 22.70
CA TYR A 579 6.78 14.54 22.30
C TYR A 579 6.16 15.34 23.44
N ARG A 580 5.99 16.65 23.22
CA ARG A 580 5.43 17.62 24.20
C ARG A 580 6.13 17.61 25.56
N LYS A 581 7.40 17.19 25.62
CA LYS A 581 8.19 17.26 26.86
C LYS A 581 8.96 18.58 26.94
N GLU A 582 8.96 19.18 28.12
CA GLU A 582 9.78 20.35 28.46
C GLU A 582 11.23 19.94 28.72
N TYR A 583 12.19 20.86 28.57
CA TYR A 583 13.62 20.58 28.82
C TYR A 583 14.12 19.36 28.04
N CYS A 584 13.90 19.37 26.73
CA CYS A 584 14.37 18.36 25.80
C CYS A 584 15.17 19.07 24.72
N ASN A 585 16.49 18.87 24.75
CA ASN A 585 17.43 19.42 23.78
C ASN A 585 16.95 19.25 22.33
N ARG A 586 17.16 20.28 21.51
CA ARG A 586 16.71 20.29 20.11
C ARG A 586 17.31 19.15 19.27
N SER A 587 18.56 18.76 19.50
CA SER A 587 19.22 17.63 18.83
C SER A 587 18.39 16.34 18.95
N ILE A 588 17.86 16.06 20.15
CA ILE A 588 17.04 14.87 20.38
C ILE A 588 15.78 14.92 19.52
N ARG A 589 15.11 16.08 19.47
CA ARG A 589 13.89 16.28 18.68
C ARG A 589 14.14 16.12 17.19
N ASP A 590 15.25 16.68 16.71
CA ASP A 590 15.66 16.66 15.32
C ASP A 590 15.91 15.22 14.82
N TRP A 591 16.56 14.40 15.64
CA TRP A 591 16.89 13.02 15.29
C TRP A 591 15.80 11.99 15.64
N ASN A 592 14.83 12.32 16.49
CA ASN A 592 13.79 11.40 16.95
C ASN A 592 13.04 10.76 15.78
N ASN A 593 12.74 11.50 14.70
CA ASN A 593 11.98 11.00 13.56
C ASN A 593 12.85 10.51 12.38
N SER A 594 14.13 10.21 12.61
CA SER A 594 15.08 9.75 11.60
C SER A 594 15.16 8.22 11.50
N ASN A 595 15.63 7.70 10.36
CA ASN A 595 15.85 6.28 10.12
C ASN A 595 16.72 5.61 11.18
N GLY A 596 17.70 6.35 11.74
CA GLY A 596 18.56 5.82 12.80
C GLY A 596 17.79 5.49 14.09
N ASN A 597 16.66 6.14 14.36
CA ASN A 597 15.81 5.85 15.52
C ASN A 597 14.65 4.89 15.21
N PHE A 598 14.30 4.70 13.94
CA PHE A 598 13.16 3.86 13.56
C PHE A 598 13.56 2.41 13.28
N ARG A 599 12.67 1.48 13.61
CA ARG A 599 12.72 0.09 13.16
C ARG A 599 11.33 -0.38 12.76
N ALA A 600 11.27 -1.30 11.80
CA ALA A 600 10.08 -2.07 11.50
C ALA A 600 9.95 -3.21 12.50
N MET A 601 8.77 -3.36 13.10
CA MET A 601 8.50 -4.38 14.10
C MET A 601 7.04 -4.84 14.02
N SER A 602 6.82 -6.14 14.24
CA SER A 602 5.47 -6.73 14.30
C SER A 602 4.67 -6.07 15.42
N LEU A 603 3.35 -6.01 15.24
CA LEU A 603 2.45 -5.50 16.27
C LEU A 603 2.59 -6.27 17.59
N GLU A 604 2.96 -7.55 17.52
CA GLU A 604 3.11 -8.45 18.68
C GLU A 604 4.38 -8.17 19.48
N GLN A 605 5.51 -7.96 18.80
CA GLN A 605 6.74 -7.56 19.49
C GLN A 605 6.64 -6.14 20.02
N ASN A 606 6.01 -5.24 19.26
CA ASN A 606 5.68 -3.91 19.74
C ASN A 606 4.74 -3.94 20.97
N ARG A 607 3.91 -4.99 21.10
CA ARG A 607 3.07 -5.24 22.29
C ARG A 607 3.90 -5.69 23.50
N SER A 608 4.95 -6.47 23.32
CA SER A 608 5.82 -6.92 24.43
C SER A 608 6.73 -5.82 24.98
N GLU A 609 6.95 -4.74 24.22
CA GLU A 609 7.78 -3.63 24.65
C GLU A 609 6.95 -2.50 25.28
N SER A 610 7.33 -2.07 26.49
CA SER A 610 6.70 -0.94 27.16
C SER A 610 7.10 0.40 26.52
N ASN A 611 6.15 1.31 26.34
CA ASN A 611 6.42 2.68 25.87
C ASN A 611 7.34 3.48 26.81
N THR A 612 7.49 3.03 28.06
CA THR A 612 8.38 3.64 29.06
C THR A 612 9.73 2.93 29.17
N ALA A 613 9.91 1.78 28.51
CA ALA A 613 11.17 1.03 28.56
C ALA A 613 12.27 1.81 27.85
N SER A 614 13.46 1.79 28.43
CA SER A 614 14.63 2.46 27.87
C SER A 614 15.19 1.71 26.66
N PRO A 615 15.94 2.37 25.75
CA PRO A 615 16.63 1.66 24.68
C PRO A 615 17.47 0.47 25.16
N LYS A 616 18.15 0.60 26.31
CA LYS A 616 18.92 -0.50 26.92
C LYS A 616 18.04 -1.71 27.24
N GLU A 617 16.86 -1.46 27.79
CA GLU A 617 15.89 -2.50 28.17
C GLU A 617 15.24 -3.14 26.94
N ARG A 618 14.76 -2.31 26.01
CA ARG A 618 14.14 -2.73 24.74
C ARG A 618 15.07 -3.59 23.90
N LEU A 619 16.36 -3.25 23.88
CA LEU A 619 17.39 -3.95 23.11
C LEU A 619 18.22 -4.92 23.96
N SER A 620 17.72 -5.35 25.12
CA SER A 620 18.47 -6.21 26.06
C SER A 620 18.79 -7.60 25.48
N LEU A 621 17.89 -8.16 24.66
CA LEU A 621 18.06 -9.45 24.00
C LEU A 621 18.83 -9.33 22.69
N ALA A 622 19.79 -10.24 22.46
CA ALA A 622 20.59 -10.28 21.23
C ALA A 622 19.74 -10.48 19.97
N GLU A 623 18.67 -11.26 20.08
CA GLU A 623 17.71 -11.49 19.01
C GLU A 623 16.99 -10.18 18.60
N ILE A 624 16.53 -9.39 19.57
CA ILE A 624 15.88 -8.09 19.29
C ILE A 624 16.86 -7.12 18.64
N ARG A 625 18.13 -7.11 19.09
CA ARG A 625 19.20 -6.33 18.45
C ARG A 625 19.40 -6.73 16.99
N LYS A 626 19.48 -8.04 16.71
CA LYS A 626 19.57 -8.56 15.33
C LYS A 626 18.37 -8.12 14.50
N TYR A 627 17.14 -8.30 14.99
CA TYR A 627 15.94 -7.90 14.27
C TYR A 627 15.87 -6.39 14.04
N SER A 628 16.31 -5.60 15.01
CA SER A 628 16.31 -4.13 14.95
C SER A 628 17.50 -3.55 14.16
N PHE A 629 18.35 -4.41 13.59
CA PHE A 629 19.58 -4.02 12.89
C PHE A 629 20.50 -3.14 13.74
N ILE A 630 20.77 -3.59 14.97
CA ILE A 630 21.73 -2.99 15.91
C ILE A 630 23.03 -3.76 15.83
N ASN A 631 24.11 -3.07 15.47
CA ASN A 631 25.44 -3.64 15.32
C ASN A 631 26.37 -3.07 16.40
N GLU A 632 27.52 -2.50 16.01
CA GLU A 632 28.46 -1.84 16.91
C GLU A 632 27.88 -0.58 17.57
N ASP A 633 26.79 -0.01 17.03
CA ASP A 633 26.06 1.11 17.64
C ASP A 633 25.38 0.73 18.97
N TRP A 634 25.28 -0.56 19.29
CA TRP A 634 24.85 -1.05 20.62
C TRP A 634 25.62 -0.39 21.76
N GLN A 635 26.91 -0.09 21.54
CA GLN A 635 27.78 0.51 22.56
C GLN A 635 27.24 1.85 23.08
N TYR A 636 26.45 2.55 22.28
CA TYR A 636 25.81 3.82 22.62
C TYR A 636 24.38 3.61 23.14
N TRP A 637 23.60 2.74 22.49
CA TRP A 637 22.22 2.42 22.90
C TRP A 637 22.14 1.88 24.34
N GLN A 638 23.12 1.07 24.76
CA GLN A 638 23.15 0.51 26.11
C GLN A 638 23.36 1.55 27.22
N ASN A 639 23.83 2.75 26.88
CA ASN A 639 24.04 3.84 27.82
C ASN A 639 22.77 4.71 27.99
N LEU A 640 21.71 4.45 27.22
CA LEU A 640 20.45 5.19 27.26
C LEU A 640 19.44 4.45 28.16
N GLU A 641 19.52 4.73 29.47
CA GLU A 641 18.67 4.08 30.48
C GLU A 641 17.44 4.91 30.89
N LYS A 642 17.45 6.22 30.62
CA LYS A 642 16.41 7.17 31.04
C LYS A 642 16.25 8.26 29.98
N ARG A 643 15.14 9.00 30.07
CA ARG A 643 14.93 10.22 29.30
C ARG A 643 16.09 11.20 29.54
N ILE A 644 16.71 11.64 28.45
CA ILE A 644 17.74 12.68 28.45
C ILE A 644 17.07 14.04 28.61
N TRP A 645 17.65 14.88 29.47
CA TRP A 645 17.30 16.28 29.63
C TRP A 645 18.18 17.11 28.70
N ASP A 646 19.30 17.65 29.21
CA ASP A 646 20.20 18.54 28.45
C ASP A 646 21.70 18.22 28.59
N ASP A 647 22.13 17.28 29.45
CA ASP A 647 23.54 17.11 29.84
C ASP A 647 24.25 15.88 29.22
N LYS A 648 23.56 15.06 28.41
CA LYS A 648 24.08 13.77 27.87
C LYS A 648 23.54 13.40 26.48
N VAL A 649 23.61 14.32 25.52
CA VAL A 649 23.06 14.13 24.16
C VAL A 649 23.95 13.23 23.29
N GLU A 650 25.22 13.08 23.66
CA GLU A 650 26.28 12.42 22.88
C GLU A 650 25.94 10.98 22.54
N ASN A 651 25.52 10.18 23.54
CA ASN A 651 25.15 8.79 23.32
C ASN A 651 23.92 8.67 22.41
N HIS A 652 22.94 9.56 22.53
CA HIS A 652 21.76 9.56 21.65
C HIS A 652 22.14 9.92 20.21
N PHE A 653 22.95 10.97 20.04
CA PHE A 653 23.44 11.41 18.74
C PHE A 653 24.26 10.30 18.05
N ARG A 654 25.24 9.74 18.76
CA ARG A 654 26.12 8.68 18.24
C ARG A 654 25.35 7.39 17.94
N ALA A 655 24.43 6.98 18.82
CA ALA A 655 23.58 5.82 18.59
C ALA A 655 22.78 5.93 17.28
N ILE A 656 22.08 7.06 17.09
CA ILE A 656 21.23 7.28 15.91
C ILE A 656 22.06 7.46 14.64
N THR A 657 23.11 8.27 14.68
CA THR A 657 23.93 8.55 13.48
C THR A 657 24.70 7.30 13.04
N SER A 658 25.32 6.55 13.96
CA SER A 658 25.97 5.29 13.64
C SER A 658 25.00 4.27 13.04
N ARG A 659 23.81 4.10 13.65
CA ARG A 659 22.80 3.17 13.11
C ARG A 659 22.29 3.60 11.74
N MET A 660 22.03 4.89 11.52
CA MET A 660 21.62 5.41 10.22
C MET A 660 22.67 5.10 9.14
N ILE A 661 23.96 5.30 9.45
CA ILE A 661 25.06 4.99 8.54
C ILE A 661 25.18 3.47 8.32
N ASN A 662 24.95 2.65 9.34
CA ASN A 662 24.95 1.19 9.20
C ASN A 662 23.82 0.70 8.28
N ILE A 663 22.61 1.25 8.43
CA ILE A 663 21.47 0.95 7.57
C ILE A 663 21.78 1.31 6.11
N TYR A 664 22.35 2.50 5.88
CA TYR A 664 22.78 2.90 4.54
C TYR A 664 23.96 2.05 4.03
N GLY A 665 24.90 1.70 4.90
CA GLY A 665 26.04 0.82 4.59
C GLY A 665 25.58 -0.54 4.12
N LYS A 666 24.50 -1.09 4.68
CA LYS A 666 23.93 -2.34 4.19
C LYS A 666 23.49 -2.27 2.73
N PHE A 667 22.87 -1.15 2.31
CA PHE A 667 22.58 -0.90 0.90
C PHE A 667 23.86 -0.77 0.06
N TRP A 668 24.86 -0.05 0.57
CA TRP A 668 26.15 0.13 -0.09
C TRP A 668 26.84 -1.21 -0.38
N ASP A 669 26.93 -2.06 0.64
CA ASP A 669 27.65 -3.34 0.58
C ASP A 669 26.88 -4.39 -0.22
N ASP A 670 25.58 -4.57 0.04
CA ASP A 670 24.78 -5.61 -0.60
C ASP A 670 24.67 -5.40 -2.12
N PHE A 671 24.61 -4.15 -2.58
CA PHE A 671 24.55 -3.81 -4.00
C PHE A 671 25.90 -3.42 -4.60
N LYS A 672 26.98 -3.50 -3.81
CA LYS A 672 28.34 -3.17 -4.23
C LYS A 672 28.43 -1.81 -4.92
N ILE A 673 27.90 -0.79 -4.26
CA ILE A 673 27.79 0.57 -4.80
C ILE A 673 29.17 1.16 -5.11
N ASP A 674 30.22 0.73 -4.41
CA ASP A 674 31.61 1.07 -4.73
C ASP A 674 32.03 0.61 -6.14
N GLU A 675 31.61 -0.57 -6.60
CA GLU A 675 31.88 -1.04 -7.97
C GLU A 675 31.14 -0.23 -9.04
N LEU A 676 30.15 0.59 -8.64
CA LEU A 676 29.39 1.48 -9.52
C LEU A 676 29.94 2.90 -9.56
N ILE A 677 30.98 3.22 -8.77
CA ILE A 677 31.53 4.57 -8.67
C ILE A 677 33.05 4.51 -8.89
N ASN A 678 33.51 5.11 -9.99
CA ASN A 678 34.94 5.26 -10.23
C ASN A 678 35.48 6.46 -9.44
N ILE A 679 36.56 6.28 -8.68
CA ILE A 679 37.22 7.39 -8.00
C ILE A 679 38.50 7.67 -8.77
N ASN A 680 38.53 8.80 -9.49
CA ASN A 680 39.75 9.24 -10.14
C ASN A 680 40.73 9.66 -9.04
N THR A 681 41.78 8.86 -8.84
CA THR A 681 42.88 9.26 -7.98
C THR A 681 43.84 10.09 -8.84
N PRO A 682 44.25 11.29 -8.41
CA PRO A 682 45.20 12.09 -9.18
C PRO A 682 46.53 11.39 -9.41
#